data_AF-A0A9P0A3R2-F1
#
_entry.id   AF-A0A9P0A3R2-F1
#
_cell.length_a   1.000
_cell.length_b   1.000
_cell.length_c   1.000
_cell.angle_alpha   90.00
_cell.angle_beta   90.00
_cell.angle_gamma   90.00
#
_symmetry.space_group_name_H-M   'P 1'
#
loop_
_entity.id
_entity.type
_entity.pdbx_description
1 polymer ?
#
loop_
_entity_poly.entity_id
_entity_poly.type
_entity_poly.pdbx_seq_one_letter_code
_entity_poly.pdbx_strand_id
1 'polypeptide(L)'
;MSSDHKESSHSLDEMTDEPQTQIAQETLDSDSGSILDGVFSKDLSMDMSERLMTESEQLRLELLLQPEELDQLSKAHNHRRRQAGRLNSSLENEQNAAMDYSEQLRPSQDFLTLAPDNPLLARFQATLSQHLLRHNDKLKLEISELEGESKLRGKEAEEWGVKIVQKLHKKRQRFETTEDYRQFLGEKIKKRSRIEESVQAEKIKLKMLSEVLDQNVAEESSLKIDTVALKNFAQQLSDYEAQQTSELGVVQRVRQKTTKDINMFLHQKQKQDIIMFKIMEEILRLESAHKEMYQKAEIKKSELHEIRLEIAEGVADTEVVQTQNKRMLQFWNRMLIEIQLKNKTVAQVQAALRAAEGQFSGLHAQIDSYAKDSIKELKLSQELTQKHNKISEVFSKLQRETIELMESCQKRDSEFKNISGRNQAVRRNLEQVFSGKKSKKGLLLTCHQKIQRLKDVKFQLEEEILRLLQNKAVRNTSIVNLQKEILGISQKIRKQESYSAKLENDLRKITLEMEIEKGSLTLTRKALEEMRKDCESKESEFHQLETKLKKTKDGIKISSLRCEEQSKTLEILREYNKKTSGCLEEEKLKCLKSAITEMQKKTDCLKQSWLRKQNEIVHFAQERTRQVHQYNMLKKQVLILEQKNWKLNYHLEMNQNHKRKIERTIKRLLLRIENLNAESHKYNTQIQTFDAANHITHKEYSGELKDAEEEMLGLTKDIDDLETKKEEMSEDVLILEQEFLTWEKKCKMMTEARQKILEEQAAEGEIGTMKAEIHRMKVRYGQLLKAQEKLSQDMEMCITRRDGIIDNSIGRELRDTRTYLRHQLQRKVDDLRCRMKHLLMETKNLEKDCLATETKREELQKEWKAKQDQLTALKLTTSQMEDQLQEGQFHKQKNLELLVRKQYKGRLYAAIKANKYQLLFAHEASLQIELQRQITMNLDLVSVVECLLVDFPPLTNPINRILNVLRMTCL
;
A
#
# COMPACT_ATOMS: atom_id res chain seq x y z
N MET A 1 -2.90 29.19 50.04
CA MET A 1 -3.28 30.41 49.31
C MET A 1 -3.51 30.02 47.87
N SER A 2 -4.58 30.54 47.25
CA SER A 2 -4.84 30.72 45.80
C SER A 2 -4.26 29.69 44.82
N SER A 3 -5.06 28.76 44.26
CA SER A 3 -5.97 28.93 43.09
C SER A 3 -5.26 28.56 41.77
N ASP A 4 -5.87 28.00 40.72
CA ASP A 4 -7.29 27.94 40.33
C ASP A 4 -7.74 26.56 39.76
N HIS A 5 -9.05 26.31 39.84
CA HIS A 5 -10.02 25.64 38.93
C HIS A 5 -9.58 24.82 37.67
N LYS A 6 -10.34 23.83 37.15
CA LYS A 6 -11.72 23.32 37.43
C LYS A 6 -12.00 21.90 36.83
N GLU A 7 -13.07 21.25 37.31
CA GLU A 7 -13.94 20.16 36.73
C GLU A 7 -13.35 19.12 35.73
N SER A 8 -13.41 17.79 35.96
CA SER A 8 -14.56 16.82 36.09
C SER A 8 -15.09 16.30 34.74
N SER A 9 -15.22 15.01 34.37
CA SER A 9 -15.28 13.66 35.02
C SER A 9 -16.69 13.06 35.20
N HIS A 10 -16.80 11.71 35.05
CA HIS A 10 -18.02 10.85 35.00
C HIS A 10 -18.81 10.90 33.67
N SER A 11 -19.48 9.83 33.16
CA SER A 11 -19.62 8.38 33.51
C SER A 11 -19.85 7.58 32.19
N LEU A 12 -20.00 6.24 32.02
CA LEU A 12 -20.43 5.07 32.81
C LEU A 12 -21.96 5.05 33.15
N ASP A 13 -22.78 3.98 33.06
CA ASP A 13 -22.87 2.67 32.35
C ASP A 13 -24.41 2.40 32.17
N GLU A 14 -25.04 1.38 31.57
CA GLU A 14 -24.71 0.06 30.92
C GLU A 14 -25.82 -0.16 29.82
N MET A 15 -26.43 -1.27 29.35
CA MET A 15 -26.40 -2.77 29.47
C MET A 15 -27.21 -3.40 28.26
N THR A 16 -27.20 -4.74 28.12
CA THR A 16 -28.25 -5.65 27.53
C THR A 16 -28.69 -5.69 26.03
N ASP A 17 -28.77 -6.94 25.54
CA ASP A 17 -29.79 -7.62 24.70
C ASP A 17 -29.89 -7.54 23.15
N GLU A 18 -29.52 -8.68 22.54
CA GLU A 18 -30.12 -9.33 21.35
C GLU A 18 -31.32 -10.24 21.77
N PRO A 19 -32.10 -10.91 20.87
CA PRO A 19 -32.38 -10.71 19.43
C PRO A 19 -33.91 -10.76 19.09
N GLN A 20 -34.32 -10.66 17.81
CA GLN A 20 -35.19 -11.64 17.11
C GLN A 20 -35.59 -11.25 15.66
N THR A 21 -36.25 -12.18 14.95
CA THR A 21 -36.50 -12.20 13.48
C THR A 21 -37.97 -12.30 13.07
N GLN A 22 -38.37 -11.58 12.02
CA GLN A 22 -39.46 -11.82 11.03
C GLN A 22 -39.39 -10.68 9.99
N ILE A 23 -39.50 -10.80 8.65
CA ILE A 23 -40.18 -11.69 7.68
C ILE A 23 -41.63 -11.27 7.34
N ALA A 24 -41.82 -10.86 6.07
CA ALA A 24 -43.07 -10.64 5.32
C ALA A 24 -43.98 -9.47 5.80
N GLN A 25 -44.91 -8.92 5.01
CA GLN A 25 -45.36 -9.24 3.64
C GLN A 25 -45.85 -7.99 2.86
N GLU A 26 -46.28 -8.13 1.61
CA GLU A 26 -46.87 -7.07 0.75
C GLU A 26 -48.28 -6.62 1.20
N THR A 27 -48.71 -5.40 0.82
CA THR A 27 -49.76 -5.14 -0.20
C THR A 27 -50.09 -3.65 -0.40
N LEU A 28 -50.07 -3.21 -1.66
CA LEU A 28 -51.03 -2.35 -2.41
C LEU A 28 -51.75 -1.10 -1.83
N ASP A 29 -51.88 -0.13 -2.75
CA ASP A 29 -53.01 0.80 -3.04
C ASP A 29 -53.13 2.24 -2.49
N SER A 30 -53.47 3.11 -3.47
CA SER A 30 -54.21 4.39 -3.43
C SER A 30 -53.50 5.75 -3.16
N ASP A 31 -53.58 6.59 -4.20
CA ASP A 31 -53.86 8.04 -4.25
C ASP A 31 -53.08 9.08 -3.42
N SER A 32 -52.40 10.02 -4.12
CA SER A 32 -52.98 11.36 -4.42
C SER A 32 -51.96 12.35 -5.03
N GLY A 33 -52.45 13.36 -5.78
CA GLY A 33 -51.66 14.47 -6.37
C GLY A 33 -50.86 14.08 -7.64
N SER A 34 -51.14 14.52 -8.86
CA SER A 34 -51.80 15.73 -9.39
C SER A 34 -51.12 17.05 -9.06
N ILE A 35 -50.60 17.72 -10.12
CA ILE A 35 -50.53 19.19 -10.41
C ILE A 35 -49.31 19.47 -11.30
N LEU A 36 -49.52 19.60 -12.62
CA LEU A 36 -49.26 20.82 -13.42
C LEU A 36 -49.44 20.61 -14.94
N ASP A 37 -50.17 21.53 -15.56
CA ASP A 37 -50.21 21.79 -17.01
C ASP A 37 -48.86 22.33 -17.52
N GLY A 38 -48.53 22.30 -18.83
CA GLY A 38 -49.28 21.81 -19.99
C GLY A 38 -48.99 22.65 -21.25
N VAL A 39 -49.83 22.51 -22.29
CA VAL A 39 -49.90 23.36 -23.51
C VAL A 39 -48.66 23.29 -24.43
N PHE A 40 -48.73 22.64 -25.59
CA PHE A 40 -49.32 23.28 -26.78
C PHE A 40 -50.08 22.33 -27.72
N SER A 41 -51.07 22.91 -28.40
CA SER A 41 -51.90 22.31 -29.47
C SER A 41 -51.52 22.99 -30.82
N LYS A 42 -52.05 22.73 -32.02
CA LYS A 42 -53.33 22.14 -32.45
C LYS A 42 -53.30 21.83 -33.98
N ASP A 43 -54.45 21.38 -34.50
CA ASP A 43 -54.93 21.38 -35.90
C ASP A 43 -54.43 20.20 -36.77
N LEU A 44 -55.26 19.50 -37.57
CA LEU A 44 -56.71 19.51 -37.87
C LEU A 44 -57.10 18.03 -38.29
N SER A 45 -58.34 17.55 -38.50
CA SER A 45 -59.66 18.18 -38.69
C SER A 45 -60.86 17.24 -38.36
N MET A 46 -61.98 17.88 -38.01
CA MET A 46 -63.41 17.56 -38.24
C MET A 46 -63.74 16.65 -39.44
N ASP A 47 -64.56 15.58 -39.27
CA ASP A 47 -66.05 15.48 -39.35
C ASP A 47 -66.59 15.15 -40.77
N MET A 48 -67.78 14.56 -40.98
CA MET A 48 -68.87 14.17 -40.06
C MET A 48 -69.58 12.88 -40.57
N SER A 49 -70.53 12.35 -39.79
CA SER A 49 -71.36 11.19 -40.20
C SER A 49 -72.66 11.60 -40.89
N GLU A 50 -73.13 10.82 -41.87
CA GLU A 50 -74.56 10.77 -42.18
C GLU A 50 -75.01 9.35 -42.59
N ARG A 51 -76.31 9.07 -42.45
CA ARG A 51 -76.90 7.72 -42.58
C ARG A 51 -77.70 7.60 -43.89
N LEU A 52 -77.77 6.39 -44.44
CA LEU A 52 -79.06 5.80 -44.82
C LEU A 52 -78.93 4.27 -44.92
N MET A 53 -80.00 3.57 -44.52
CA MET A 53 -80.15 2.14 -44.79
C MET A 53 -80.95 1.94 -46.06
N THR A 54 -80.64 0.92 -46.86
CA THR A 54 -81.59 -0.14 -47.20
C THR A 54 -80.89 -1.31 -47.90
N GLU A 55 -81.36 -2.52 -47.58
CA GLU A 55 -81.69 -3.63 -48.49
C GLU A 55 -81.15 -3.50 -49.93
N SER A 56 -80.44 -4.49 -50.50
CA SER A 56 -80.93 -5.87 -50.60
C SER A 56 -79.90 -6.83 -51.24
N GLU A 57 -80.14 -8.13 -51.08
CA GLU A 57 -79.83 -9.20 -52.05
C GLU A 57 -78.39 -9.34 -52.60
N GLN A 58 -77.48 -9.86 -51.77
CA GLN A 58 -76.63 -10.98 -52.25
C GLN A 58 -77.43 -12.29 -52.15
N LEU A 59 -78.27 -12.56 -53.15
CA LEU A 59 -78.95 -13.85 -53.27
C LEU A 59 -78.13 -14.82 -54.13
N ARG A 60 -77.71 -15.93 -53.51
CA ARG A 60 -77.40 -17.24 -54.12
C ARG A 60 -76.26 -17.33 -55.15
N LEU A 61 -75.35 -18.25 -54.86
CA LEU A 61 -75.47 -19.56 -55.49
C LEU A 61 -75.35 -20.67 -54.43
N GLU A 62 -76.33 -21.58 -54.41
CA GLU A 62 -76.46 -22.70 -53.46
C GLU A 62 -75.89 -24.00 -54.03
N LEU A 63 -75.94 -25.04 -53.19
CA LEU A 63 -75.77 -26.48 -53.47
C LEU A 63 -74.31 -26.95 -53.50
N LEU A 64 -73.97 -28.12 -52.93
CA LEU A 64 -74.73 -29.38 -52.95
C LEU A 64 -74.63 -30.24 -51.67
N LEU A 65 -75.70 -31.02 -51.41
CA LEU A 65 -75.80 -32.22 -50.53
C LEU A 65 -75.69 -31.96 -48.99
N GLN A 66 -76.36 -32.68 -48.08
CA GLN A 66 -77.25 -33.88 -48.12
C GLN A 66 -78.49 -33.74 -47.16
N PRO A 67 -79.46 -34.69 -47.16
CA PRO A 67 -80.82 -34.52 -46.57
C PRO A 67 -81.07 -35.33 -45.27
N GLU A 68 -82.36 -35.64 -44.99
CA GLU A 68 -82.95 -36.46 -43.88
C GLU A 68 -83.18 -35.71 -42.54
N GLU A 69 -84.27 -35.90 -41.79
CA GLU A 69 -85.61 -36.49 -42.05
C GLU A 69 -86.61 -36.08 -40.93
N LEU A 70 -87.91 -35.90 -41.23
CA LEU A 70 -89.04 -36.24 -40.32
C LEU A 70 -90.44 -36.16 -41.00
N ASP A 71 -91.39 -36.97 -40.50
CA ASP A 71 -92.85 -37.05 -40.78
C ASP A 71 -93.33 -37.05 -42.25
N GLN A 72 -93.94 -38.12 -42.83
CA GLN A 72 -94.98 -39.07 -42.36
C GLN A 72 -96.31 -38.37 -42.00
N LEU A 73 -97.33 -38.31 -42.87
CA LEU A 73 -98.38 -39.33 -43.16
C LEU A 73 -99.50 -38.63 -43.98
N SER A 74 -100.47 -39.23 -44.67
CA SER A 74 -100.88 -40.63 -44.91
C SER A 74 -101.54 -40.78 -46.32
N LYS A 75 -101.86 -42.01 -46.72
CA LYS A 75 -102.56 -42.37 -47.97
C LYS A 75 -104.08 -42.50 -47.73
N ALA A 76 -104.94 -42.24 -48.73
CA ALA A 76 -106.00 -43.17 -49.17
C ALA A 76 -106.99 -42.64 -50.27
N HIS A 77 -107.23 -43.52 -51.26
CA HIS A 77 -108.51 -43.86 -51.92
C HIS A 77 -109.56 -42.84 -52.43
N ASN A 78 -109.67 -42.83 -53.76
CA ASN A 78 -110.84 -43.27 -54.58
C ASN A 78 -112.21 -42.53 -54.59
N HIS A 79 -112.78 -42.52 -55.81
CA HIS A 79 -114.22 -42.47 -56.15
C HIS A 79 -114.94 -41.12 -55.95
N ARG A 80 -115.96 -40.71 -56.71
CA ARG A 80 -116.73 -41.22 -57.90
C ARG A 80 -117.33 -39.95 -58.56
N ARG A 81 -117.67 -39.79 -59.85
CA ARG A 81 -118.57 -40.50 -60.80
C ARG A 81 -118.45 -39.70 -62.14
N ARG A 82 -118.50 -40.23 -63.38
CA ARG A 82 -119.66 -40.73 -64.17
C ARG A 82 -120.87 -39.75 -64.20
N GLN A 83 -121.57 -39.46 -65.31
CA GLN A 83 -121.62 -40.14 -66.62
C GLN A 83 -122.28 -39.29 -67.75
N ALA A 84 -121.84 -39.51 -68.99
CA ALA A 84 -122.57 -39.53 -70.29
C ALA A 84 -123.66 -38.50 -70.69
N GLY A 85 -123.55 -38.00 -71.94
CA GLY A 85 -124.65 -37.55 -72.81
C GLY A 85 -124.64 -36.05 -73.17
N ARG A 86 -125.15 -35.61 -74.33
CA ARG A 86 -125.67 -36.34 -75.52
C ARG A 86 -125.88 -35.36 -76.69
N LEU A 87 -125.49 -35.72 -77.92
CA LEU A 87 -126.03 -35.23 -79.22
C LEU A 87 -125.81 -33.71 -79.52
N ASN A 88 -125.92 -33.18 -80.76
CA ASN A 88 -126.03 -33.85 -82.07
C ASN A 88 -125.33 -33.09 -83.22
N SER A 89 -125.23 -33.80 -84.34
CA SER A 89 -124.94 -33.35 -85.72
C SER A 89 -125.82 -32.22 -86.28
N SER A 90 -125.23 -31.37 -87.13
CA SER A 90 -125.75 -30.79 -88.40
C SER A 90 -124.62 -29.88 -88.98
N LEU A 91 -124.30 -29.72 -90.28
CA LEU A 91 -125.10 -29.49 -91.50
C LEU A 91 -126.00 -28.23 -91.34
N GLU A 92 -125.97 -27.21 -92.18
CA GLU A 92 -125.27 -27.03 -93.47
C GLU A 92 -125.20 -25.50 -93.78
N ASN A 93 -124.95 -25.13 -95.04
CA ASN A 93 -125.61 -24.08 -95.85
C ASN A 93 -126.47 -23.00 -95.11
N GLU A 94 -126.49 -21.71 -95.46
CA GLU A 94 -125.91 -20.98 -96.61
C GLU A 94 -126.08 -19.44 -96.41
N GLN A 95 -125.86 -18.63 -97.47
CA GLN A 95 -126.61 -17.41 -97.89
C GLN A 95 -127.35 -16.52 -96.84
N ASN A 96 -127.40 -15.17 -96.89
CA ASN A 96 -126.81 -14.12 -97.74
C ASN A 96 -127.30 -12.73 -97.25
N ALA A 97 -126.72 -11.66 -97.81
CA ALA A 97 -127.35 -10.35 -98.10
C ALA A 97 -127.71 -9.33 -96.98
N ALA A 98 -127.93 -8.09 -97.47
CA ALA A 98 -128.28 -6.81 -96.81
C ALA A 98 -127.19 -6.18 -95.90
N MET A 99 -126.70 -4.95 -96.13
CA MET A 99 -127.31 -3.60 -96.32
C MET A 99 -127.79 -2.95 -95.01
N ASP A 100 -127.53 -1.66 -94.71
CA ASP A 100 -126.75 -0.61 -95.41
C ASP A 100 -126.42 0.57 -94.43
N TYR A 101 -125.80 1.64 -94.93
CA TYR A 101 -125.84 3.08 -94.52
C TYR A 101 -124.59 3.79 -93.95
N SER A 102 -124.18 4.83 -94.70
CA SER A 102 -123.56 6.13 -94.32
C SER A 102 -122.27 6.14 -93.48
N GLU A 103 -121.14 6.65 -93.98
CA GLU A 103 -120.77 8.08 -94.14
C GLU A 103 -120.46 8.81 -92.80
N GLN A 104 -119.47 9.71 -92.67
CA GLN A 104 -118.71 10.47 -93.67
C GLN A 104 -117.31 10.91 -93.14
N LEU A 105 -116.60 11.72 -93.95
CA LEU A 105 -115.35 12.49 -93.68
C LEU A 105 -113.98 11.83 -94.02
N ARG A 106 -113.22 12.55 -94.86
CA ARG A 106 -111.75 12.46 -95.00
C ARG A 106 -111.09 13.60 -94.19
N PRO A 107 -109.76 13.59 -94.01
CA PRO A 107 -108.93 14.42 -94.90
C PRO A 107 -108.01 13.61 -95.83
N SER A 108 -107.52 14.24 -96.89
CA SER A 108 -106.51 13.66 -97.80
C SER A 108 -105.19 14.42 -97.62
N GLN A 109 -104.04 13.74 -97.67
CA GLN A 109 -102.87 14.28 -98.39
C GLN A 109 -101.76 13.24 -98.65
N ASP A 110 -101.04 13.51 -99.74
CA ASP A 110 -99.67 13.12 -100.09
C ASP A 110 -99.30 11.63 -100.19
N PHE A 111 -99.64 11.07 -101.35
CA PHE A 111 -98.83 10.02 -101.99
C PHE A 111 -97.40 10.54 -102.23
N LEU A 112 -96.38 9.91 -101.63
CA LEU A 112 -95.00 10.09 -102.07
C LEU A 112 -94.74 9.26 -103.35
N THR A 113 -95.31 9.75 -104.46
CA THR A 113 -95.18 9.13 -105.77
C THR A 113 -93.70 9.13 -106.21
N LEU A 114 -93.10 7.95 -106.39
CA LEU A 114 -91.75 7.83 -106.91
C LEU A 114 -91.68 8.45 -108.32
N ALA A 115 -90.79 9.42 -108.52
CA ALA A 115 -90.63 10.10 -109.81
C ALA A 115 -90.26 9.10 -110.93
N PRO A 116 -90.71 9.32 -112.19
CA PRO A 116 -90.49 8.39 -113.30
C PRO A 116 -89.02 7.99 -113.51
N ASP A 117 -88.10 8.92 -113.26
CA ASP A 117 -86.65 8.76 -113.48
C ASP A 117 -85.89 8.15 -112.27
N ASN A 118 -86.60 7.60 -111.27
CA ASN A 118 -85.96 7.00 -110.11
C ASN A 118 -85.20 5.70 -110.51
N PRO A 119 -83.91 5.53 -110.13
CA PRO A 119 -83.12 4.36 -110.52
C PRO A 119 -83.67 3.01 -110.02
N LEU A 120 -84.55 3.00 -109.01
CA LEU A 120 -85.25 1.79 -108.55
C LEU A 120 -86.41 1.37 -109.49
N LEU A 121 -86.96 2.30 -110.28
CA LEU A 121 -88.05 2.03 -111.24
C LEU A 121 -87.57 1.62 -112.63
N ALA A 122 -86.32 1.93 -113.00
CA ALA A 122 -85.78 1.63 -114.33
C ALA A 122 -85.87 0.13 -114.70
N ARG A 123 -85.65 -0.78 -113.73
CA ARG A 123 -85.84 -2.24 -113.89
C ARG A 123 -87.28 -2.62 -114.24
N PHE A 124 -88.25 -2.04 -113.52
CA PHE A 124 -89.68 -2.29 -113.71
C PHE A 124 -90.13 -1.82 -115.10
N GLN A 125 -89.75 -0.62 -115.51
CA GLN A 125 -90.07 -0.05 -116.83
C GLN A 125 -89.46 -0.87 -117.98
N ALA A 126 -88.19 -1.28 -117.87
CA ALA A 126 -87.50 -2.08 -118.89
C ALA A 126 -88.08 -3.50 -119.05
N THR A 127 -88.66 -4.07 -117.99
CA THR A 127 -89.28 -5.40 -118.05
C THR A 127 -90.63 -5.35 -118.78
N LEU A 128 -91.42 -4.30 -118.54
CA LEU A 128 -92.76 -4.14 -119.12
C LEU A 128 -92.73 -3.97 -120.66
N SER A 129 -91.76 -3.24 -121.22
CA SER A 129 -91.63 -3.07 -122.67
C SER A 129 -91.21 -4.37 -123.37
N GLN A 130 -90.37 -5.18 -122.73
CA GLN A 130 -89.88 -6.44 -123.28
C GLN A 130 -90.94 -7.55 -123.30
N HIS A 131 -91.93 -7.50 -122.40
CA HIS A 131 -93.10 -8.40 -122.40
C HIS A 131 -93.96 -8.25 -123.66
N LEU A 132 -94.30 -7.00 -124.05
CA LEU A 132 -95.25 -6.74 -125.14
C LEU A 132 -94.77 -7.22 -126.51
N LEU A 133 -93.46 -7.16 -126.78
CA LEU A 133 -92.87 -7.64 -128.04
C LEU A 133 -92.95 -9.17 -128.15
N ARG A 134 -92.64 -9.92 -127.07
CA ARG A 134 -92.61 -11.39 -127.06
C ARG A 134 -93.96 -12.05 -127.35
N HIS A 135 -95.07 -11.36 -127.10
CA HIS A 135 -96.41 -11.94 -127.28
C HIS A 135 -96.85 -11.98 -128.77
N ASN A 136 -96.31 -11.10 -129.62
CA ASN A 136 -96.70 -10.99 -131.03
C ASN A 136 -96.09 -12.10 -131.91
N ASP A 137 -94.89 -12.56 -131.56
CA ASP A 137 -94.20 -13.60 -132.33
C ASP A 137 -94.64 -15.02 -131.96
N LYS A 138 -94.99 -15.27 -130.68
CA LYS A 138 -95.46 -16.58 -130.18
C LYS A 138 -96.70 -17.09 -130.95
N LEU A 139 -97.70 -16.24 -131.15
CA LEU A 139 -99.00 -16.62 -131.78
C LEU A 139 -98.90 -17.09 -133.24
N LYS A 140 -97.76 -16.90 -133.92
CA LYS A 140 -97.55 -17.33 -135.31
C LYS A 140 -96.96 -18.73 -135.43
N LEU A 141 -96.35 -19.25 -134.37
CA LEU A 141 -95.74 -20.59 -134.32
C LEU A 141 -96.76 -21.65 -133.92
N GLU A 142 -97.54 -21.34 -132.89
CA GLU A 142 -98.50 -22.24 -132.21
C GLU A 142 -99.52 -22.91 -133.16
N ILE A 143 -99.90 -22.23 -134.25
CA ILE A 143 -100.80 -22.76 -135.29
C ILE A 143 -100.17 -23.92 -136.07
N SER A 144 -98.85 -23.90 -136.28
CA SER A 144 -98.14 -24.89 -137.13
C SER A 144 -97.73 -26.17 -136.39
N GLU A 145 -97.80 -26.19 -135.07
CA GLU A 145 -97.28 -27.31 -134.25
C GLU A 145 -98.41 -28.28 -133.82
N LEU A 146 -99.63 -27.75 -133.63
CA LEU A 146 -100.81 -28.53 -133.21
C LEU A 146 -101.24 -29.64 -134.18
N GLU A 147 -100.97 -29.52 -135.49
CA GLU A 147 -101.26 -30.57 -136.46
C GLU A 147 -100.32 -31.80 -136.34
N GLY A 148 -99.15 -31.63 -135.72
CA GLY A 148 -98.15 -32.68 -135.54
C GLY A 148 -98.41 -33.59 -134.33
N GLU A 149 -98.69 -33.00 -133.18
CA GLU A 149 -98.72 -33.71 -131.88
C GLU A 149 -99.70 -34.88 -131.81
N SER A 150 -100.87 -34.74 -132.44
CA SER A 150 -101.98 -35.70 -132.38
C SER A 150 -101.55 -37.13 -132.79
N LYS A 151 -100.54 -37.26 -133.66
CA LYS A 151 -100.01 -38.55 -134.15
C LYS A 151 -98.95 -39.18 -133.24
N LEU A 152 -98.38 -38.44 -132.28
CA LEU A 152 -97.29 -38.90 -131.42
C LEU A 152 -97.76 -39.46 -130.08
N ARG A 153 -98.71 -38.79 -129.41
CA ARG A 153 -99.18 -39.15 -128.05
C ARG A 153 -99.71 -40.59 -127.93
N GLY A 154 -100.14 -41.21 -129.03
CA GLY A 154 -100.57 -42.61 -129.06
C GLY A 154 -99.47 -43.65 -128.78
N LYS A 155 -98.19 -43.31 -128.97
CA LYS A 155 -97.06 -44.25 -128.76
C LYS A 155 -96.44 -44.17 -127.37
N GLU A 156 -96.55 -43.04 -126.69
CA GLU A 156 -95.85 -42.78 -125.43
C GLU A 156 -96.47 -43.50 -124.23
N ALA A 157 -97.75 -43.90 -124.32
CA ALA A 157 -98.47 -44.60 -123.27
C ALA A 157 -97.83 -45.96 -122.90
N GLU A 158 -97.28 -46.68 -123.88
CA GLU A 158 -96.70 -48.02 -123.68
C GLU A 158 -95.36 -47.97 -122.95
N GLU A 159 -94.53 -46.94 -123.20
CA GLU A 159 -93.21 -46.82 -122.55
C GLU A 159 -93.27 -46.54 -121.04
N TRP A 160 -94.32 -45.88 -120.56
CA TRP A 160 -94.40 -45.44 -119.17
C TRP A 160 -94.56 -46.59 -118.17
N GLY A 161 -95.19 -47.71 -118.57
CA GLY A 161 -95.32 -48.89 -117.72
C GLY A 161 -93.97 -49.49 -117.30
N VAL A 162 -93.03 -49.58 -118.24
CA VAL A 162 -91.69 -50.16 -117.99
C VAL A 162 -90.86 -49.29 -117.03
N LYS A 163 -90.99 -47.96 -117.12
CA LYS A 163 -90.22 -46.98 -116.34
C LYS A 163 -90.59 -46.98 -114.84
N ILE A 164 -91.73 -47.56 -114.44
CA ILE A 164 -92.17 -47.62 -113.03
C ILE A 164 -91.44 -48.73 -112.26
N VAL A 165 -91.33 -49.94 -112.83
CA VAL A 165 -90.74 -51.12 -112.16
C VAL A 165 -89.28 -50.87 -111.75
N GLN A 166 -88.50 -50.22 -112.61
CA GLN A 166 -87.08 -49.91 -112.35
C GLN A 166 -86.88 -48.94 -111.16
N LYS A 167 -87.84 -48.06 -110.85
CA LYS A 167 -87.73 -47.10 -109.74
C LYS A 167 -87.87 -47.78 -108.38
N LEU A 168 -88.63 -48.88 -108.29
CA LEU A 168 -88.83 -49.62 -107.05
C LEU A 168 -87.55 -50.34 -106.60
N HIS A 169 -86.83 -50.98 -107.52
CA HIS A 169 -85.54 -51.62 -107.22
C HIS A 169 -84.51 -50.64 -106.65
N LYS A 170 -84.36 -49.45 -107.27
CA LYS A 170 -83.42 -48.41 -106.80
C LYS A 170 -83.78 -47.82 -105.43
N LYS A 171 -85.02 -47.99 -104.95
CA LYS A 171 -85.43 -47.56 -103.61
C LYS A 171 -84.98 -48.56 -102.52
N ARG A 172 -85.04 -49.87 -102.81
CA ARG A 172 -84.62 -50.94 -101.88
C ARG A 172 -83.14 -50.83 -101.51
N GLN A 173 -82.29 -50.70 -102.52
CA GLN A 173 -80.82 -50.64 -102.37
C GLN A 173 -80.32 -49.46 -101.51
N ARG A 174 -81.13 -48.39 -101.37
CA ARG A 174 -80.80 -47.24 -100.50
C ARG A 174 -81.10 -47.49 -99.02
N PHE A 175 -82.08 -48.33 -98.70
CA PHE A 175 -82.39 -48.67 -97.31
C PHE A 175 -81.28 -49.54 -96.71
N GLU A 176 -80.78 -50.53 -97.47
CA GLU A 176 -79.65 -51.39 -97.09
C GLU A 176 -78.43 -50.54 -96.67
N THR A 177 -77.97 -49.63 -97.53
CA THR A 177 -76.87 -48.69 -97.21
C THR A 177 -77.14 -47.74 -96.03
N THR A 178 -78.40 -47.52 -95.65
CA THR A 178 -78.75 -46.67 -94.50
C THR A 178 -78.62 -47.43 -93.17
N GLU A 179 -78.79 -48.75 -93.19
CA GLU A 179 -78.65 -49.59 -92.00
C GLU A 179 -77.17 -49.75 -91.59
N ASP A 180 -76.27 -49.88 -92.56
CA ASP A 180 -74.82 -49.98 -92.35
C ASP A 180 -74.28 -48.74 -91.59
N TYR A 181 -74.70 -47.54 -92.00
CA TYR A 181 -74.33 -46.30 -91.30
C TYR A 181 -74.88 -46.23 -89.87
N ARG A 182 -76.06 -46.79 -89.60
CA ARG A 182 -76.61 -46.86 -88.24
C ARG A 182 -75.79 -47.80 -87.34
N GLN A 183 -75.32 -48.93 -87.85
CA GLN A 183 -74.43 -49.83 -87.11
C GLN A 183 -73.08 -49.16 -86.80
N PHE A 184 -72.46 -48.51 -87.78
CA PHE A 184 -71.18 -47.78 -87.61
C PHE A 184 -71.26 -46.67 -86.55
N LEU A 185 -72.36 -45.91 -86.51
CA LEU A 185 -72.59 -44.89 -85.48
C LEU A 185 -72.76 -45.53 -84.08
N GLY A 186 -73.45 -46.67 -83.99
CA GLY A 186 -73.58 -47.43 -82.75
C GLY A 186 -72.23 -47.90 -82.18
N GLU A 187 -71.29 -48.30 -83.03
CA GLU A 187 -69.91 -48.60 -82.58
C GLU A 187 -69.16 -47.37 -82.06
N LYS A 188 -69.29 -46.23 -82.73
CA LYS A 188 -68.62 -44.99 -82.33
C LYS A 188 -69.13 -44.50 -80.97
N ILE A 189 -70.43 -44.65 -80.69
CA ILE A 189 -71.02 -44.35 -79.38
C ILE A 189 -70.46 -45.29 -78.30
N LYS A 190 -70.39 -46.61 -78.55
CA LYS A 190 -69.78 -47.58 -77.62
C LYS A 190 -68.29 -47.35 -77.36
N LYS A 191 -67.55 -46.82 -78.35
CA LYS A 191 -66.14 -46.42 -78.20
C LYS A 191 -66.00 -45.11 -77.41
N ARG A 192 -67.00 -44.22 -77.46
CA ARG A 192 -67.03 -42.97 -76.68
C ARG A 192 -67.28 -43.21 -75.19
N SER A 193 -68.30 -44.00 -74.80
CA SER A 193 -68.62 -44.18 -73.37
C SER A 193 -67.45 -44.75 -72.58
N ARG A 194 -66.74 -45.74 -73.13
CA ARG A 194 -65.52 -46.32 -72.53
C ARG A 194 -64.41 -45.30 -72.26
N ILE A 195 -64.29 -44.26 -73.08
CA ILE A 195 -63.32 -43.17 -72.87
C ILE A 195 -63.83 -42.22 -71.79
N GLU A 196 -65.12 -41.89 -71.79
CA GLU A 196 -65.75 -41.05 -70.76
C GLU A 196 -65.71 -41.74 -69.38
N GLU A 197 -65.98 -43.05 -69.30
CA GLU A 197 -65.82 -43.91 -68.12
C GLU A 197 -64.39 -43.88 -67.58
N SER A 198 -63.38 -43.98 -68.45
CA SER A 198 -61.96 -43.89 -68.07
C SER A 198 -61.59 -42.50 -67.53
N VAL A 199 -62.10 -41.43 -68.16
CA VAL A 199 -61.88 -40.04 -67.69
C VAL A 199 -62.61 -39.77 -66.38
N GLN A 200 -63.78 -40.39 -66.15
CA GLN A 200 -64.49 -40.37 -64.87
C GLN A 200 -63.62 -40.96 -63.75
N ALA A 201 -63.00 -42.13 -64.00
CA ALA A 201 -62.11 -42.79 -63.05
C ALA A 201 -60.84 -41.97 -62.73
N GLU A 202 -60.20 -41.38 -63.74
CA GLU A 202 -59.03 -40.51 -63.55
C GLU A 202 -59.38 -39.25 -62.73
N LYS A 203 -60.56 -38.65 -62.96
CA LYS A 203 -61.06 -37.51 -62.16
C LYS A 203 -61.33 -37.86 -60.70
N ILE A 204 -61.80 -39.07 -60.41
CA ILE A 204 -62.00 -39.53 -59.03
C ILE A 204 -60.65 -39.69 -58.32
N LYS A 205 -59.65 -40.31 -58.97
CA LYS A 205 -58.28 -40.39 -58.42
C LYS A 205 -57.69 -39.00 -58.14
N LEU A 206 -57.84 -38.05 -59.08
CA LEU A 206 -57.32 -36.68 -58.92
C LEU A 206 -58.00 -35.92 -57.76
N LYS A 207 -59.28 -36.16 -57.49
CA LYS A 207 -59.94 -35.62 -56.29
C LYS A 207 -59.35 -36.19 -55.01
N MET A 208 -59.24 -37.52 -54.91
CA MET A 208 -58.64 -38.17 -53.74
C MET A 208 -57.17 -37.75 -53.53
N LEU A 209 -56.43 -37.48 -54.61
CA LEU A 209 -55.07 -36.95 -54.53
C LEU A 209 -55.03 -35.48 -54.03
N SER A 210 -56.02 -34.66 -54.41
CA SER A 210 -56.18 -33.30 -53.87
C SER A 210 -56.54 -33.32 -52.40
N GLU A 211 -57.53 -34.11 -52.01
CA GLU A 211 -57.99 -34.25 -50.62
C GLU A 211 -56.84 -34.72 -49.69
N VAL A 212 -55.97 -35.62 -50.17
CA VAL A 212 -54.73 -36.02 -49.48
C VAL A 212 -53.70 -34.88 -49.48
N LEU A 213 -53.54 -34.10 -50.55
CA LEU A 213 -52.63 -32.96 -50.58
C LEU A 213 -53.06 -31.87 -49.59
N ASP A 214 -54.35 -31.57 -49.53
CA ASP A 214 -54.96 -30.58 -48.62
C ASP A 214 -54.80 -31.03 -47.15
N GLN A 215 -54.92 -32.33 -46.86
CA GLN A 215 -54.59 -32.92 -45.56
C GLN A 215 -53.10 -32.76 -45.21
N ASN A 216 -52.18 -33.07 -46.13
CA ASN A 216 -50.75 -32.89 -45.92
C ASN A 216 -50.39 -31.41 -45.66
N VAL A 217 -51.04 -30.45 -46.34
CA VAL A 217 -50.85 -29.00 -46.11
C VAL A 217 -51.38 -28.58 -44.74
N ALA A 218 -52.50 -29.14 -44.28
CA ALA A 218 -53.01 -28.90 -42.94
C ALA A 218 -52.04 -29.45 -41.86
N GLU A 219 -51.55 -30.68 -42.03
CA GLU A 219 -50.53 -31.27 -41.14
C GLU A 219 -49.24 -30.45 -41.14
N GLU A 220 -48.71 -30.06 -42.30
CA GLU A 220 -47.52 -29.19 -42.41
C GLU A 220 -47.74 -27.83 -41.74
N SER A 221 -48.96 -27.27 -41.78
CA SER A 221 -49.30 -26.04 -41.07
C SER A 221 -49.29 -26.20 -39.54
N SER A 222 -49.78 -27.34 -39.03
CA SER A 222 -49.71 -27.67 -37.61
C SER A 222 -48.27 -27.87 -37.13
N LEU A 223 -47.45 -28.59 -37.91
CA LEU A 223 -46.03 -28.78 -37.62
C LEU A 223 -45.23 -27.46 -37.69
N LYS A 224 -45.64 -26.50 -38.53
CA LYS A 224 -45.08 -25.13 -38.52
C LYS A 224 -45.43 -24.36 -37.25
N ILE A 225 -46.65 -24.51 -36.73
CA ILE A 225 -47.04 -23.92 -35.44
C ILE A 225 -46.25 -24.58 -34.30
N ASP A 226 -46.16 -25.91 -34.27
CA ASP A 226 -45.42 -26.66 -33.24
C ASP A 226 -43.91 -26.37 -33.28
N THR A 227 -43.29 -26.25 -34.45
CA THR A 227 -41.87 -25.87 -34.55
C THR A 227 -41.61 -24.42 -34.14
N VAL A 228 -42.55 -23.50 -34.35
CA VAL A 228 -42.46 -22.14 -33.79
C VAL A 228 -42.65 -22.16 -32.27
N ALA A 229 -43.59 -22.95 -31.74
CA ALA A 229 -43.80 -23.10 -30.30
C ALA A 229 -42.57 -23.71 -29.61
N LEU A 230 -41.99 -24.77 -30.18
CA LEU A 230 -40.75 -25.41 -29.71
C LEU A 230 -39.54 -24.47 -29.82
N LYS A 231 -39.45 -23.65 -30.88
CA LYS A 231 -38.39 -22.63 -31.00
C LYS A 231 -38.52 -21.55 -29.92
N ASN A 232 -39.74 -21.06 -29.68
CA ASN A 232 -40.00 -20.08 -28.62
C ASN A 232 -39.70 -20.66 -27.23
N PHE A 233 -40.04 -21.93 -26.98
CA PHE A 233 -39.74 -22.62 -25.73
C PHE A 233 -38.23 -22.86 -25.56
N ALA A 234 -37.52 -23.25 -26.62
CA ALA A 234 -36.06 -23.38 -26.61
C ALA A 234 -35.36 -22.02 -26.36
N GLN A 235 -35.92 -20.92 -26.89
CA GLN A 235 -35.40 -19.59 -26.62
C GLN A 235 -35.68 -19.14 -25.18
N GLN A 236 -36.87 -19.40 -24.64
CA GLN A 236 -37.18 -19.20 -23.21
C GLN A 236 -36.25 -20.00 -22.29
N LEU A 237 -35.89 -21.24 -22.66
CA LEU A 237 -34.89 -22.03 -21.94
C LEU A 237 -33.50 -21.39 -22.03
N SER A 238 -33.07 -20.92 -23.21
CA SER A 238 -31.80 -20.21 -23.38
C SER A 238 -31.74 -18.91 -22.57
N ASP A 239 -32.85 -18.18 -22.47
CA ASP A 239 -32.95 -16.96 -21.65
C ASP A 239 -32.90 -17.31 -20.15
N TYR A 240 -33.52 -18.41 -19.74
CA TYR A 240 -33.40 -18.97 -18.38
C TYR A 240 -31.96 -19.43 -18.06
N GLU A 241 -31.26 -20.07 -18.99
CA GLU A 241 -29.86 -20.46 -18.83
C GLU A 241 -28.94 -19.22 -18.76
N ALA A 242 -29.22 -18.16 -19.52
CA ALA A 242 -28.52 -16.88 -19.42
C ALA A 242 -28.77 -16.18 -18.07
N GLN A 243 -30.00 -16.22 -17.55
CA GLN A 243 -30.33 -15.71 -16.22
C GLN A 243 -29.66 -16.54 -15.12
N GLN A 244 -29.73 -17.87 -15.17
CA GLN A 244 -29.10 -18.76 -14.19
C GLN A 244 -27.58 -18.67 -14.21
N THR A 245 -26.93 -18.52 -15.38
CA THR A 245 -25.48 -18.30 -15.44
C THR A 245 -25.08 -16.91 -14.93
N SER A 246 -25.90 -15.89 -15.13
CA SER A 246 -25.73 -14.57 -14.51
C SER A 246 -25.88 -14.62 -12.98
N GLU A 247 -26.92 -15.28 -12.47
CA GLU A 247 -27.15 -15.49 -11.03
C GLU A 247 -26.02 -16.29 -10.40
N LEU A 248 -25.57 -17.39 -11.01
CA LEU A 248 -24.39 -18.14 -10.57
C LEU A 248 -23.14 -17.26 -10.59
N GLY A 249 -22.99 -16.36 -11.57
CA GLY A 249 -21.92 -15.35 -11.61
C GLY A 249 -22.04 -14.28 -10.51
N VAL A 250 -23.24 -13.91 -10.07
CA VAL A 250 -23.47 -13.07 -8.88
C VAL A 250 -23.11 -13.85 -7.62
N VAL A 251 -23.66 -15.06 -7.43
CA VAL A 251 -23.40 -15.93 -6.27
C VAL A 251 -21.92 -16.29 -6.15
N GLN A 252 -21.22 -16.51 -7.26
CA GLN A 252 -19.78 -16.77 -7.26
C GLN A 252 -18.97 -15.52 -6.90
N ARG A 253 -19.36 -14.32 -7.36
CA ARG A 253 -18.76 -13.04 -6.92
C ARG A 253 -19.01 -12.75 -5.45
N VAL A 254 -20.23 -12.98 -4.96
CA VAL A 254 -20.58 -12.87 -3.53
C VAL A 254 -19.74 -13.85 -2.72
N ARG A 255 -19.70 -15.14 -3.09
CA ARG A 255 -18.87 -16.16 -2.43
C ARG A 255 -17.39 -15.79 -2.44
N GLN A 256 -16.85 -15.30 -3.55
CA GLN A 256 -15.47 -14.81 -3.62
C GLN A 256 -15.24 -13.65 -2.66
N LYS A 257 -16.14 -12.65 -2.62
CA LYS A 257 -16.09 -11.55 -1.66
C LYS A 257 -16.12 -12.08 -0.22
N THR A 258 -17.09 -12.91 0.14
CA THR A 258 -17.19 -13.53 1.48
C THR A 258 -15.92 -14.30 1.84
N THR A 259 -15.28 -15.04 0.91
CA THR A 259 -13.99 -15.69 1.19
C THR A 259 -12.82 -14.72 1.37
N LYS A 260 -12.81 -13.57 0.66
CA LYS A 260 -11.83 -12.50 0.89
C LYS A 260 -12.04 -11.83 2.25
N ASP A 261 -13.30 -11.55 2.60
CA ASP A 261 -13.69 -10.95 3.88
C ASP A 261 -13.35 -11.91 5.05
N ILE A 262 -13.67 -13.20 4.94
CA ILE A 262 -13.25 -14.25 5.91
C ILE A 262 -11.73 -14.30 6.03
N ASN A 263 -10.98 -14.32 4.92
CA ASN A 263 -9.51 -14.35 4.97
C ASN A 263 -8.92 -13.07 5.61
N MET A 264 -9.55 -11.91 5.37
CA MET A 264 -9.20 -10.65 6.06
C MET A 264 -9.46 -10.75 7.56
N PHE A 265 -10.63 -11.23 8.00
CA PHE A 265 -10.96 -11.40 9.41
C PHE A 265 -10.08 -12.45 10.09
N LEU A 266 -9.73 -13.55 9.41
CA LEU A 266 -8.76 -14.54 9.90
C LEU A 266 -7.36 -13.93 10.06
N HIS A 267 -6.89 -13.11 9.11
CA HIS A 267 -5.60 -12.45 9.24
C HIS A 267 -5.62 -11.36 10.34
N GLN A 268 -6.73 -10.65 10.52
CA GLN A 268 -6.92 -9.72 11.64
C GLN A 268 -6.95 -10.47 12.99
N LYS A 269 -7.59 -11.64 13.07
CA LYS A 269 -7.57 -12.50 14.25
C LYS A 269 -6.17 -13.00 14.56
N GLN A 270 -5.44 -13.55 13.59
CA GLN A 270 -4.03 -13.91 13.77
C GLN A 270 -3.17 -12.75 14.30
N LYS A 271 -3.40 -11.51 13.83
CA LYS A 271 -2.73 -10.31 14.38
C LYS A 271 -3.13 -10.04 15.83
N GLN A 272 -4.42 -10.13 16.17
CA GLN A 272 -4.91 -10.01 17.55
C GLN A 272 -4.33 -11.11 18.45
N ASP A 273 -4.29 -12.36 17.99
CA ASP A 273 -3.79 -13.51 18.75
C ASP A 273 -2.28 -13.42 19.01
N ILE A 274 -1.50 -12.93 18.03
CA ILE A 274 -0.06 -12.63 18.22
C ILE A 274 0.16 -11.49 19.23
N ILE A 275 -0.70 -10.47 19.24
CA ILE A 275 -0.64 -9.37 20.22
C ILE A 275 -1.04 -9.88 21.61
N MET A 276 -2.11 -10.67 21.70
CA MET A 276 -2.60 -11.29 22.93
C MET A 276 -1.59 -12.28 23.53
N PHE A 277 -0.90 -13.07 22.70
CA PHE A 277 0.21 -13.91 23.12
C PHE A 277 1.36 -13.08 23.72
N LYS A 278 1.77 -11.99 23.05
CA LYS A 278 2.82 -11.09 23.57
C LYS A 278 2.43 -10.40 24.88
N ILE A 279 1.16 -10.01 25.02
CA ILE A 279 0.63 -9.45 26.28
C ILE A 279 0.64 -10.52 27.37
N MET A 280 0.24 -11.76 27.06
CA MET A 280 0.28 -12.89 28.01
C MET A 280 1.73 -13.24 28.43
N GLU A 281 2.66 -13.26 27.49
CA GLU A 281 4.09 -13.47 27.75
C GLU A 281 4.67 -12.37 28.65
N GLU A 282 4.34 -11.10 28.39
CA GLU A 282 4.76 -9.97 29.23
C GLU A 282 4.08 -9.99 30.61
N ILE A 283 2.81 -10.38 30.71
CA ILE A 283 2.13 -10.60 32.01
C ILE A 283 2.85 -11.67 32.81
N LEU A 284 3.11 -12.85 32.24
CA LEU A 284 3.84 -13.93 32.91
C LEU A 284 5.26 -13.51 33.31
N ARG A 285 5.93 -12.69 32.50
CA ARG A 285 7.25 -12.10 32.80
C ARG A 285 7.18 -11.09 33.96
N LEU A 286 6.10 -10.32 34.06
CA LEU A 286 5.87 -9.36 35.15
C LEU A 286 5.42 -10.07 36.45
N GLU A 287 4.58 -11.10 36.37
CA GLU A 287 4.16 -11.92 37.52
C GLU A 287 5.32 -12.68 38.14
N SER A 288 6.18 -13.29 37.32
CA SER A 288 7.39 -13.97 37.78
C SER A 288 8.39 -12.99 38.40
N ALA A 289 8.61 -11.83 37.78
CA ALA A 289 9.42 -10.76 38.35
C ALA A 289 8.84 -10.21 39.67
N HIS A 290 7.52 -10.05 39.76
CA HIS A 290 6.83 -9.63 40.99
C HIS A 290 7.01 -10.69 42.10
N LYS A 291 6.85 -11.98 41.79
CA LYS A 291 7.06 -13.10 42.71
C LYS A 291 8.49 -13.16 43.23
N GLU A 292 9.49 -12.96 42.36
CA GLU A 292 10.89 -12.81 42.77
C GLU A 292 11.11 -11.60 43.69
N MET A 293 10.53 -10.44 43.36
CA MET A 293 10.69 -9.22 44.16
C MET A 293 9.99 -9.34 45.52
N TYR A 294 8.85 -10.03 45.60
CA TYR A 294 8.17 -10.37 46.84
C TYR A 294 9.02 -11.30 47.71
N GLN A 295 9.59 -12.37 47.14
CA GLN A 295 10.51 -13.26 47.86
C GLN A 295 11.75 -12.51 48.38
N LYS A 296 12.36 -11.64 47.56
CA LYS A 296 13.49 -10.78 47.96
C LYS A 296 13.09 -9.82 49.08
N ALA A 297 11.88 -9.27 49.05
CA ALA A 297 11.36 -8.41 50.12
C ALA A 297 11.15 -9.18 51.43
N GLU A 298 10.63 -10.41 51.39
CA GLU A 298 10.42 -11.23 52.59
C GLU A 298 11.74 -11.66 53.24
N ILE A 299 12.73 -12.08 52.43
CA ILE A 299 14.09 -12.35 52.91
C ILE A 299 14.69 -11.09 53.55
N LYS A 300 14.49 -9.91 52.95
CA LYS A 300 14.97 -8.66 53.56
C LYS A 300 14.22 -8.26 54.82
N LYS A 301 12.96 -8.69 55.03
CA LYS A 301 12.29 -8.54 56.33
C LYS A 301 12.89 -9.47 57.38
N SER A 302 13.23 -10.72 57.05
CA SER A 302 13.87 -11.64 58.01
C SER A 302 15.27 -11.17 58.40
N GLU A 303 16.11 -10.77 57.44
CA GLU A 303 17.41 -10.13 57.74
C GLU A 303 17.25 -8.89 58.64
N LEU A 304 16.25 -8.03 58.35
CA LEU A 304 15.97 -6.85 59.18
C LEU A 304 15.38 -7.20 60.55
N HIS A 305 14.84 -8.41 60.76
CA HIS A 305 14.41 -8.90 62.06
C HIS A 305 15.60 -9.42 62.86
N GLU A 306 16.46 -10.23 62.24
CA GLU A 306 17.74 -10.70 62.82
C GLU A 306 18.61 -9.52 63.27
N ILE A 307 18.84 -8.53 62.40
CA ILE A 307 19.60 -7.31 62.73
C ILE A 307 18.93 -6.52 63.87
N ARG A 308 17.60 -6.54 64.00
CA ARG A 308 16.90 -5.90 65.15
C ARG A 308 17.10 -6.66 66.45
N LEU A 309 17.22 -7.99 66.40
CA LEU A 309 17.57 -8.81 67.57
C LEU A 309 19.03 -8.57 67.97
N GLU A 310 19.98 -8.60 67.03
CA GLU A 310 21.40 -8.26 67.30
C GLU A 310 21.56 -6.85 67.91
N ILE A 311 20.79 -5.86 67.42
CA ILE A 311 20.78 -4.51 68.00
C ILE A 311 20.17 -4.49 69.40
N ALA A 312 19.12 -5.27 69.67
CA ALA A 312 18.52 -5.36 71.00
C ALA A 312 19.46 -6.04 72.02
N GLU A 313 20.13 -7.12 71.62
CA GLU A 313 21.17 -7.79 72.41
C GLU A 313 22.35 -6.85 72.66
N GLY A 314 22.85 -6.17 71.62
CA GLY A 314 23.92 -5.17 71.76
C GLY A 314 23.55 -4.00 72.68
N VAL A 315 22.29 -3.54 72.66
CA VAL A 315 21.79 -2.53 73.61
C VAL A 315 21.81 -3.09 75.03
N ALA A 316 21.29 -4.30 75.27
CA ALA A 316 21.29 -4.94 76.58
C ALA A 316 22.72 -5.12 77.13
N ASP A 317 23.68 -5.53 76.30
CA ASP A 317 25.10 -5.59 76.64
C ASP A 317 25.67 -4.22 77.03
N THR A 318 25.32 -3.15 76.29
CA THR A 318 25.74 -1.79 76.69
C THR A 318 25.13 -1.35 78.02
N GLU A 319 23.90 -1.75 78.34
CA GLU A 319 23.29 -1.48 79.65
C GLU A 319 23.99 -2.27 80.77
N VAL A 320 24.31 -3.54 80.54
CA VAL A 320 25.12 -4.36 81.46
C VAL A 320 26.46 -3.68 81.73
N VAL A 321 27.21 -3.26 80.70
CA VAL A 321 28.48 -2.53 80.83
C VAL A 321 28.29 -1.19 81.57
N GLN A 322 27.19 -0.46 81.33
CA GLN A 322 26.88 0.76 82.10
C GLN A 322 26.62 0.48 83.58
N THR A 323 25.92 -0.60 83.94
CA THR A 323 25.71 -0.97 85.35
C THR A 323 27.02 -1.41 86.02
N GLN A 324 27.90 -2.14 85.31
CA GLN A 324 29.23 -2.50 85.80
C GLN A 324 30.09 -1.25 86.06
N ASN A 325 30.10 -0.29 85.14
CA ASN A 325 30.80 0.99 85.32
C ASN A 325 30.26 1.80 86.50
N LYS A 326 28.93 1.84 86.72
CA LYS A 326 28.31 2.46 87.91
C LYS A 326 28.79 1.77 89.21
N ARG A 327 28.84 0.43 89.25
CA ARG A 327 29.37 -0.34 90.40
C ARG A 327 30.87 -0.07 90.63
N MET A 328 31.68 0.00 89.58
CA MET A 328 33.12 0.28 89.67
C MET A 328 33.37 1.70 90.23
N LEU A 329 32.62 2.71 89.78
CA LEU A 329 32.69 4.06 90.32
C LEU A 329 32.28 4.14 91.80
N GLN A 330 31.23 3.40 92.21
CA GLN A 330 30.84 3.26 93.62
C GLN A 330 31.96 2.63 94.46
N PHE A 331 32.61 1.57 93.96
CA PHE A 331 33.73 0.93 94.63
C PHE A 331 34.96 1.85 94.74
N TRP A 332 35.30 2.58 93.67
CA TRP A 332 36.40 3.53 93.65
C TRP A 332 36.17 4.70 94.64
N ASN A 333 34.95 5.25 94.68
CA ASN A 333 34.56 6.27 95.65
C ASN A 333 34.67 5.74 97.10
N ARG A 334 34.27 4.48 97.36
CA ARG A 334 34.46 3.85 98.67
C ARG A 334 35.95 3.74 99.04
N MET A 335 36.81 3.27 98.12
CA MET A 335 38.25 3.21 98.38
C MET A 335 38.85 4.61 98.65
N LEU A 336 38.40 5.64 97.94
CA LEU A 336 38.84 7.02 98.17
C LEU A 336 38.50 7.51 99.59
N ILE A 337 37.29 7.18 100.09
CA ILE A 337 36.87 7.48 101.47
C ILE A 337 37.74 6.71 102.48
N GLU A 338 38.00 5.42 102.26
CA GLU A 338 38.88 4.63 103.15
C GLU A 338 40.32 5.16 103.18
N ILE A 339 40.84 5.67 102.05
CA ILE A 339 42.16 6.35 101.99
C ILE A 339 42.13 7.68 102.77
N GLN A 340 41.07 8.48 102.64
CA GLN A 340 40.92 9.73 103.41
C GLN A 340 40.85 9.46 104.93
N LEU A 341 40.13 8.43 105.35
CA LEU A 341 40.08 8.00 106.76
C LEU A 341 41.46 7.55 107.27
N LYS A 342 42.18 6.73 106.50
CA LYS A 342 43.56 6.31 106.84
C LYS A 342 44.50 7.51 106.97
N ASN A 343 44.46 8.45 106.03
CA ASN A 343 45.26 9.68 106.09
C ASN A 343 44.95 10.53 107.35
N LYS A 344 43.68 10.59 107.77
CA LYS A 344 43.27 11.26 109.01
C LYS A 344 43.88 10.59 110.26
N THR A 345 43.91 9.25 110.32
CA THR A 345 44.56 8.53 111.43
C THR A 345 46.07 8.74 111.47
N VAL A 346 46.76 8.76 110.31
CA VAL A 346 48.20 9.03 110.23
C VAL A 346 48.52 10.44 110.74
N ALA A 347 47.71 11.45 110.42
CA ALA A 347 47.88 12.81 110.93
C ALA A 347 47.72 12.89 112.46
N GLN A 348 46.80 12.12 113.05
CA GLN A 348 46.64 12.03 114.51
C GLN A 348 47.86 11.38 115.19
N VAL A 349 48.41 10.31 114.63
CA VAL A 349 49.64 9.66 115.14
C VAL A 349 50.84 10.61 115.06
N GLN A 350 51.00 11.36 113.97
CA GLN A 350 52.07 12.35 113.84
C GLN A 350 51.95 13.51 114.84
N ALA A 351 50.73 13.92 115.20
CA ALA A 351 50.52 14.92 116.24
C ALA A 351 50.92 14.40 117.63
N ALA A 352 50.59 13.14 117.95
CA ALA A 352 50.98 12.51 119.21
C ALA A 352 52.51 12.35 119.33
N LEU A 353 53.21 12.00 118.25
CA LEU A 353 54.67 11.89 118.24
C LEU A 353 55.35 13.23 118.60
N ARG A 354 54.92 14.34 118.01
CA ARG A 354 55.46 15.68 118.32
C ARG A 354 55.23 16.11 119.76
N ALA A 355 54.12 15.69 120.38
CA ALA A 355 53.85 15.95 121.78
C ALA A 355 54.86 15.21 122.69
N ALA A 356 55.22 13.96 122.36
CA ALA A 356 56.25 13.20 123.07
C ALA A 356 57.65 13.81 122.88
N GLU A 357 58.01 14.24 121.66
CA GLU A 357 59.27 14.96 121.39
C GLU A 357 59.41 16.23 122.26
N GLY A 358 58.31 16.98 122.45
CA GLY A 358 58.27 18.13 123.36
C GLY A 358 58.51 17.76 124.82
N GLN A 359 57.96 16.63 125.29
CA GLN A 359 58.18 16.12 126.65
C GLN A 359 59.64 15.70 126.89
N PHE A 360 60.27 15.02 125.91
CA PHE A 360 61.70 14.69 125.97
C PHE A 360 62.59 15.94 126.03
N SER A 361 62.26 16.99 125.28
CA SER A 361 62.96 18.28 125.37
C SER A 361 62.85 18.92 126.76
N GLY A 362 61.66 18.86 127.38
CA GLY A 362 61.44 19.33 128.75
C GLY A 362 62.27 18.57 129.81
N LEU A 363 62.38 17.24 129.69
CA LEU A 363 63.22 16.42 130.56
C LEU A 363 64.72 16.74 130.38
N HIS A 364 65.17 17.00 129.14
CA HIS A 364 66.56 17.36 128.88
C HIS A 364 66.94 18.70 129.53
N ALA A 365 66.03 19.69 129.50
CA ALA A 365 66.23 20.97 130.18
C ALA A 365 66.34 20.85 131.72
N GLN A 366 65.68 19.85 132.33
CA GLN A 366 65.79 19.57 133.77
C GLN A 366 67.15 18.97 134.13
N ILE A 367 67.70 18.08 133.28
CA ILE A 367 69.06 17.55 133.45
C ILE A 367 70.09 18.70 133.43
N ASP A 368 69.92 19.66 132.51
CA ASP A 368 70.74 20.88 132.40
C ASP A 368 70.59 21.86 133.57
N SER A 369 69.55 21.75 134.41
CA SER A 369 69.48 22.46 135.69
C SER A 369 70.21 21.71 136.81
N TYR A 370 70.00 20.39 136.95
CA TYR A 370 70.69 19.58 137.97
C TYR A 370 72.23 19.61 137.79
N ALA A 371 72.70 19.63 136.54
CA ALA A 371 74.12 19.79 136.22
C ALA A 371 74.72 21.14 136.73
N LYS A 372 73.93 22.22 136.79
CA LYS A 372 74.39 23.53 137.25
C LYS A 372 74.44 23.63 138.78
N ASP A 373 73.57 22.89 139.48
CA ASP A 373 73.61 22.83 140.94
C ASP A 373 74.74 21.92 141.45
N SER A 374 75.05 20.83 140.74
CA SER A 374 76.27 20.03 141.00
C SER A 374 77.57 20.83 140.88
N ILE A 375 77.59 21.92 140.11
CA ILE A 375 78.75 22.83 139.96
C ILE A 375 78.86 23.84 141.13
N LYS A 376 77.81 24.00 141.95
CA LYS A 376 77.85 24.81 143.18
C LYS A 376 78.50 24.03 144.32
N GLU A 377 78.11 22.77 144.52
CA GLU A 377 78.71 21.87 145.52
C GLU A 377 80.21 21.66 145.30
N LEU A 378 80.66 21.55 144.05
CA LEU A 378 82.08 21.47 143.70
C LEU A 378 82.93 22.67 144.16
N LYS A 379 82.32 23.83 144.42
CA LYS A 379 83.05 25.00 144.95
C LYS A 379 83.23 24.93 146.47
N LEU A 380 82.22 24.45 147.20
CA LEU A 380 82.34 24.12 148.63
C LEU A 380 83.43 23.07 148.88
N SER A 381 83.57 22.09 147.98
CA SER A 381 84.67 21.11 148.04
C SER A 381 86.06 21.73 147.91
N GLN A 382 86.23 22.85 147.21
CA GLN A 382 87.56 23.47 147.02
C GLN A 382 88.04 24.25 148.24
N GLU A 383 87.14 24.77 149.07
CA GLU A 383 87.48 25.49 150.31
C GLU A 383 87.98 24.54 151.42
N LEU A 384 87.51 23.29 151.42
CA LEU A 384 88.02 22.24 152.33
C LEU A 384 89.45 21.80 151.99
N THR A 385 89.79 21.69 150.70
CA THR A 385 91.15 21.28 150.26
C THR A 385 92.23 22.25 150.72
N GLN A 386 91.92 23.55 150.85
CA GLN A 386 92.87 24.55 151.37
C GLN A 386 93.24 24.34 152.84
N LYS A 387 92.43 23.62 153.63
CA LYS A 387 92.77 23.24 155.01
C LYS A 387 93.69 22.02 155.10
N HIS A 388 93.76 21.20 154.05
CA HIS A 388 94.57 19.97 154.03
C HIS A 388 96.08 20.28 153.92
N ASN A 389 96.48 21.18 153.01
CA ASN A 389 97.90 21.40 152.72
C ASN A 389 98.70 22.04 153.87
N LYS A 390 98.04 22.71 154.82
CA LYS A 390 98.68 23.23 156.06
C LYS A 390 99.18 22.13 157.01
N ILE A 391 98.75 20.88 156.83
CA ILE A 391 99.20 19.74 157.63
C ILE A 391 100.51 19.16 157.08
N SER A 392 100.78 19.34 155.77
CA SER A 392 102.00 18.87 155.10
C SER A 392 103.27 19.54 155.64
N GLU A 393 103.18 20.82 156.05
CA GLU A 393 104.32 21.58 156.59
C GLU A 393 104.92 20.96 157.86
N VAL A 394 104.18 20.14 158.62
CA VAL A 394 104.66 19.54 159.87
C VAL A 394 105.65 18.39 159.60
N PHE A 395 105.50 17.65 158.49
CA PHE A 395 106.38 16.53 158.13
C PHE A 395 107.82 16.98 157.86
N SER A 396 108.01 18.25 157.49
CA SER A 396 109.33 18.88 157.27
C SER A 396 110.27 18.84 158.48
N LYS A 397 109.74 18.66 159.71
CA LYS A 397 110.54 18.85 160.92
C LYS A 397 111.35 17.65 161.37
N LEU A 398 111.06 16.43 160.90
CA LEU A 398 111.78 15.20 161.31
C LEU A 398 112.75 14.64 160.26
N GLN A 399 112.73 15.10 159.01
CA GLN A 399 113.75 14.71 158.01
C GLN A 399 114.98 15.64 157.97
N ARG A 400 115.15 16.49 158.99
CA ARG A 400 116.31 17.39 159.12
C ARG A 400 117.60 16.67 159.58
N GLU A 401 117.52 15.38 159.87
CA GLU A 401 118.68 14.52 160.17
C GLU A 401 119.47 14.12 158.91
N THR A 402 119.06 14.55 157.70
CA THR A 402 119.86 14.40 156.46
C THR A 402 120.27 15.75 155.86
N ILE A 403 120.48 16.76 156.72
CA ILE A 403 121.05 18.07 156.32
C ILE A 403 122.51 17.97 155.84
N GLU A 404 123.21 16.88 156.16
CA GLU A 404 124.63 16.63 155.85
C GLU A 404 124.99 16.68 154.35
N LEU A 405 124.03 16.46 153.44
CA LEU A 405 124.26 16.47 151.99
C LEU A 405 124.02 17.84 151.30
N MET A 406 123.79 18.91 152.07
CA MET A 406 123.42 20.22 151.52
C MET A 406 124.60 21.14 151.15
N GLU A 407 125.85 20.80 151.54
CA GLU A 407 127.00 21.73 151.37
C GLU A 407 127.64 21.74 149.96
N SER A 408 127.40 20.74 149.11
CA SER A 408 128.24 20.55 147.91
C SER A 408 127.89 21.39 146.67
N CYS A 409 126.67 21.96 146.55
CA CYS A 409 126.17 22.45 145.24
C CYS A 409 125.52 23.85 145.19
N GLN A 410 125.59 24.68 146.23
CA GLN A 410 125.17 26.10 146.14
C GLN A 410 126.16 26.95 145.31
N LYS A 411 126.12 26.85 143.96
CA LYS A 411 127.15 27.51 143.12
C LYS A 411 126.77 27.95 141.70
N ARG A 412 125.49 28.20 141.38
CA ARG A 412 125.10 28.64 140.01
C ARG A 412 123.88 29.55 139.87
N ASP A 413 123.56 30.34 140.89
CA ASP A 413 122.35 31.18 140.95
C ASP A 413 122.66 32.68 140.70
N SER A 414 123.23 33.03 139.54
CA SER A 414 123.94 34.32 139.38
C SER A 414 123.95 35.02 138.00
N GLU A 415 123.01 34.77 137.08
CA GLU A 415 123.01 35.43 135.75
C GLU A 415 121.81 36.36 135.45
N PHE A 416 120.92 36.62 136.42
CA PHE A 416 119.67 37.38 136.23
C PHE A 416 119.85 38.93 136.12
N LYS A 417 120.84 39.47 135.39
CA LYS A 417 121.08 40.94 135.42
C LYS A 417 121.56 41.68 134.16
N ASN A 418 121.82 41.03 133.02
CA ASN A 418 122.34 41.75 131.84
C ASN A 418 121.35 41.94 130.68
N ILE A 419 120.90 43.20 130.51
CA ILE A 419 120.59 43.86 129.22
C ILE A 419 119.36 43.31 128.47
N SER A 420 118.17 43.91 128.49
CA SER A 420 117.73 45.26 128.89
C SER A 420 118.31 46.46 128.08
N GLY A 421 118.83 46.22 126.86
CA GLY A 421 119.49 47.31 126.09
C GLY A 421 119.58 47.13 124.58
N ARG A 422 118.74 46.29 123.95
CA ARG A 422 118.79 46.04 122.49
C ARG A 422 117.48 46.30 121.73
N ASN A 423 116.59 47.13 122.29
CA ASN A 423 115.26 47.43 121.74
C ASN A 423 115.08 48.92 121.31
N GLN A 424 116.17 49.61 120.95
CA GLN A 424 116.15 51.04 120.59
C GLN A 424 117.03 51.40 119.39
N ALA A 425 117.24 50.47 118.45
CA ALA A 425 117.92 50.73 117.17
C ALA A 425 117.01 50.35 116.00
N VAL A 426 117.09 51.13 114.91
CA VAL A 426 116.41 50.87 113.62
C VAL A 426 114.86 50.92 113.67
N ARG A 427 114.30 51.83 114.48
CA ARG A 427 113.10 52.60 114.06
C ARG A 427 113.45 53.53 112.87
N ARG A 428 114.00 52.98 111.78
CA ARG A 428 114.55 53.75 110.64
C ARG A 428 114.15 53.21 109.26
N ASN A 429 113.90 51.91 109.11
CA ASN A 429 113.60 51.32 107.80
C ASN A 429 112.09 51.11 107.60
N LEU A 430 111.29 52.12 107.99
CA LEU A 430 109.86 52.23 107.65
C LEU A 430 109.62 53.16 106.44
N GLU A 431 110.69 53.73 105.89
CA GLU A 431 110.71 54.49 104.64
C GLU A 431 111.51 53.70 103.60
N GLN A 432 110.91 53.51 102.41
CA GLN A 432 111.32 52.65 101.27
C GLN A 432 110.68 51.23 101.24
N VAL A 433 109.80 50.89 100.28
CA VAL A 433 109.15 51.70 99.22
C VAL A 433 107.69 51.25 98.98
N PHE A 434 106.75 52.18 99.12
CA PHE A 434 105.31 51.99 98.84
C PHE A 434 104.92 51.99 97.34
N SER A 435 105.88 51.94 96.40
CA SER A 435 105.64 52.19 94.96
C SER A 435 105.24 50.96 94.12
N GLY A 436 105.69 49.75 94.48
CA GLY A 436 105.54 48.57 93.61
C GLY A 436 104.10 48.23 93.22
N LYS A 437 103.13 48.57 94.07
CA LYS A 437 101.69 48.31 93.85
C LYS A 437 101.03 49.24 92.82
N LYS A 438 101.68 50.30 92.33
CA LYS A 438 101.15 51.18 91.27
C LYS A 438 101.34 50.64 89.85
N SER A 439 102.34 49.77 89.60
CA SER A 439 102.74 49.38 88.24
C SER A 439 101.67 48.58 87.47
N LYS A 440 101.11 47.52 88.07
CA LYS A 440 100.19 46.59 87.38
C LYS A 440 98.80 47.15 87.04
N LYS A 441 98.50 48.42 87.35
CA LYS A 441 97.25 49.09 86.92
C LYS A 441 97.40 49.88 85.60
N GLY A 442 98.63 50.11 85.12
CA GLY A 442 98.89 50.89 83.91
C GLY A 442 98.62 50.15 82.59
N LEU A 443 98.89 48.83 82.54
CA LEU A 443 98.84 48.05 81.29
C LEU A 443 97.42 47.78 80.75
N LEU A 444 96.37 48.09 81.50
CA LEU A 444 94.97 47.93 81.06
C LEU A 444 94.41 49.15 80.31
N LEU A 445 95.01 50.35 80.43
CA LEU A 445 94.53 51.53 79.71
C LEU A 445 94.99 51.57 78.23
N THR A 446 96.20 51.09 77.94
CA THR A 446 96.82 51.21 76.61
C THR A 446 96.14 50.37 75.52
N CYS A 447 95.54 49.23 75.88
CA CYS A 447 94.73 48.45 74.93
C CYS A 447 93.38 49.11 74.61
N HIS A 448 92.77 49.81 75.59
CA HIS A 448 91.45 50.42 75.40
C HIS A 448 91.51 51.63 74.45
N GLN A 449 92.54 52.47 74.59
CA GLN A 449 92.72 53.67 73.75
C GLN A 449 93.02 53.37 72.27
N LYS A 450 93.41 52.13 71.91
CA LYS A 450 93.70 51.74 70.53
C LYS A 450 92.46 51.23 69.77
N ILE A 451 91.39 50.88 70.48
CA ILE A 451 90.10 50.46 69.90
C ILE A 451 89.21 51.67 69.57
N GLN A 452 89.29 52.74 70.37
CA GLN A 452 88.45 53.94 70.17
C GLN A 452 88.73 54.63 68.83
N ARG A 453 90.02 54.88 68.53
CA ARG A 453 90.48 55.62 67.33
C ARG A 453 90.12 54.95 65.99
N LEU A 454 89.81 53.66 65.99
CA LEU A 454 89.36 52.93 64.79
C LEU A 454 87.84 53.10 64.51
N LYS A 455 87.08 53.65 65.46
CA LYS A 455 85.66 53.96 65.28
C LYS A 455 85.43 55.37 64.75
N ASP A 456 86.24 56.32 65.20
CA ASP A 456 86.11 57.74 64.83
C ASP A 456 86.35 57.97 63.33
N VAL A 457 87.31 57.25 62.74
CA VAL A 457 87.61 57.28 61.29
C VAL A 457 86.48 56.69 60.44
N LYS A 458 85.67 55.75 60.97
CA LYS A 458 84.54 55.17 60.24
C LYS A 458 83.42 56.21 60.02
N PHE A 459 83.09 56.98 61.05
CA PHE A 459 81.99 57.96 61.01
C PHE A 459 82.22 59.06 59.96
N GLN A 460 83.46 59.54 59.83
CA GLN A 460 83.77 60.67 58.93
C GLN A 460 83.57 60.31 57.44
N LEU A 461 83.81 59.05 57.06
CA LEU A 461 83.60 58.57 55.68
C LEU A 461 82.13 58.32 55.34
N GLU A 462 81.26 58.12 56.33
CA GLU A 462 79.82 57.90 56.11
C GLU A 462 79.04 59.22 55.96
N GLU A 463 79.57 60.34 56.48
CA GLU A 463 78.93 61.66 56.44
C GLU A 463 79.18 62.43 55.12
N GLU A 464 80.36 62.29 54.50
CA GLU A 464 80.66 62.96 53.22
C GLU A 464 79.82 62.43 52.04
N ILE A 465 79.52 61.12 52.03
CA ILE A 465 78.78 60.46 50.95
C ILE A 465 77.34 60.99 50.84
N LEU A 466 76.68 61.23 51.97
CA LEU A 466 75.31 61.77 52.00
C LEU A 466 75.25 63.22 51.48
N ARG A 467 76.29 64.02 51.77
CA ARG A 467 76.34 65.46 51.43
C ARG A 467 76.49 65.73 49.92
N LEU A 468 77.02 64.77 49.16
CA LEU A 468 77.20 64.89 47.70
C LEU A 468 75.95 64.53 46.89
N LEU A 469 75.04 63.69 47.41
CA LEU A 469 73.81 63.33 46.72
C LEU A 469 72.74 64.43 46.77
N GLN A 470 72.64 65.16 47.89
CA GLN A 470 71.59 66.16 48.11
C GLN A 470 71.74 67.42 47.22
N ASN A 471 72.95 67.70 46.71
CA ASN A 471 73.28 68.95 46.02
C ASN A 471 73.04 68.98 44.49
N LYS A 472 72.56 67.88 43.88
CA LYS A 472 72.36 67.79 42.42
C LYS A 472 70.92 67.89 41.91
N ALA A 473 69.93 68.03 42.79
CA ALA A 473 68.51 67.83 42.44
C ALA A 473 67.63 69.10 42.36
N VAL A 474 68.15 70.31 42.62
CA VAL A 474 67.34 71.53 42.71
C VAL A 474 68.00 72.74 42.03
N ARG A 475 67.45 73.16 40.87
CA ARG A 475 67.44 74.55 40.31
C ARG A 475 66.83 74.59 38.90
N ASN A 476 65.60 75.11 38.77
CA ASN A 476 65.16 76.09 37.76
C ASN A 476 63.63 76.11 37.64
N THR A 477 63.02 77.27 37.87
CA THR A 477 61.56 77.43 38.03
C THR A 477 60.84 77.98 36.81
N SER A 478 61.51 78.69 35.90
CA SER A 478 60.83 79.33 34.75
C SER A 478 60.38 78.34 33.67
N ILE A 479 60.94 77.13 33.63
CA ILE A 479 60.43 76.05 32.76
C ILE A 479 59.00 75.69 33.19
N VAL A 480 58.72 75.67 34.50
CA VAL A 480 57.58 75.01 35.16
C VAL A 480 56.21 75.39 34.59
N ASN A 481 55.98 76.61 34.10
CA ASN A 481 54.65 77.02 33.65
C ASN A 481 54.32 76.62 32.20
N LEU A 482 55.26 76.73 31.25
CA LEU A 482 55.10 76.07 29.94
C LEU A 482 55.23 74.54 30.09
N GLN A 483 56.02 74.09 31.07
CA GLN A 483 55.95 72.71 31.52
C GLN A 483 54.55 72.32 31.98
N LYS A 484 53.75 73.15 32.67
CA LYS A 484 52.45 72.70 33.24
C LYS A 484 51.45 72.21 32.20
N GLU A 485 51.33 72.87 31.05
CA GLU A 485 50.37 72.46 30.00
C GLU A 485 50.94 71.39 29.07
N ILE A 486 52.24 71.47 28.75
CA ILE A 486 52.94 70.36 28.08
C ILE A 486 52.97 69.13 28.99
N LEU A 487 53.04 69.27 30.32
CA LEU A 487 52.80 68.22 31.33
C LEU A 487 51.31 67.93 31.52
N GLY A 488 50.37 68.76 31.08
CA GLY A 488 48.96 68.40 31.09
C GLY A 488 48.72 67.24 30.13
N ILE A 489 49.18 67.41 28.88
CA ILE A 489 49.12 66.38 27.84
C ILE A 489 50.19 65.31 28.07
N SER A 490 51.45 65.69 28.33
CA SER A 490 52.53 64.75 28.60
C SER A 490 52.43 64.06 29.96
N GLN A 491 51.62 64.49 30.93
CA GLN A 491 51.26 63.62 32.06
C GLN A 491 50.05 62.74 31.74
N LYS A 492 49.18 63.05 30.76
CA LYS A 492 48.18 62.07 30.33
C LYS A 492 48.87 60.96 29.52
N ILE A 493 49.65 61.35 28.52
CA ILE A 493 50.52 60.46 27.75
C ILE A 493 51.51 59.76 28.70
N ARG A 494 52.37 60.45 29.48
CA ARG A 494 53.23 59.76 30.47
C ARG A 494 52.49 59.13 31.65
N LYS A 495 51.17 59.27 31.85
CA LYS A 495 50.43 58.39 32.79
C LYS A 495 49.99 57.12 32.09
N GLN A 496 49.61 57.16 30.81
CA GLN A 496 49.36 55.95 30.02
C GLN A 496 50.66 55.23 29.66
N GLU A 497 51.72 55.92 29.25
CA GLU A 497 53.06 55.36 29.07
C GLU A 497 53.71 55.01 30.41
N SER A 498 53.53 55.75 31.52
CA SER A 498 53.99 55.24 32.83
C SER A 498 53.11 54.11 33.34
N TYR A 499 51.88 53.92 32.86
CA TYR A 499 51.05 52.77 33.23
C TYR A 499 51.37 51.57 32.35
N SER A 500 51.63 51.76 31.06
CA SER A 500 52.16 50.73 30.15
C SER A 500 53.58 50.36 30.53
N ALA A 501 54.47 51.32 30.79
CA ALA A 501 55.83 51.07 31.28
C ALA A 501 55.88 50.69 32.76
N LYS A 502 54.83 50.92 33.57
CA LYS A 502 54.69 50.21 34.86
C LYS A 502 54.23 48.80 34.63
N LEU A 503 53.14 48.54 33.90
CA LEU A 503 52.72 47.17 33.58
C LEU A 503 53.80 46.36 32.85
N GLU A 504 54.63 46.98 32.00
CA GLU A 504 55.79 46.36 31.36
C GLU A 504 56.99 46.26 32.28
N ASN A 505 57.28 47.23 33.17
CA ASN A 505 58.39 47.12 34.12
C ASN A 505 58.01 46.29 35.36
N ASP A 506 56.73 46.08 35.61
CA ASP A 506 56.16 45.22 36.62
C ASP A 506 55.89 43.82 36.00
N LEU A 507 55.61 43.69 34.70
CA LEU A 507 55.76 42.41 33.97
C LEU A 507 57.23 42.03 33.81
N ARG A 508 58.15 42.97 33.55
CA ARG A 508 59.59 42.71 33.48
C ARG A 508 60.17 42.51 34.87
N LYS A 509 59.66 43.12 35.94
CA LYS A 509 59.96 42.70 37.31
C LYS A 509 59.37 41.35 37.60
N ILE A 510 58.09 41.07 37.35
CA ILE A 510 57.50 39.76 37.64
C ILE A 510 58.16 38.66 36.80
N THR A 511 58.59 38.91 35.56
CA THR A 511 59.40 37.95 34.80
C THR A 511 60.85 37.91 35.25
N LEU A 512 61.50 39.02 35.60
CA LEU A 512 62.85 39.01 36.18
C LEU A 512 62.86 38.38 37.59
N GLU A 513 61.82 38.55 38.39
CA GLU A 513 61.57 37.94 39.69
C GLU A 513 61.20 36.48 39.50
N MET A 514 60.41 36.10 38.49
CA MET A 514 60.24 34.69 38.12
C MET A 514 61.54 34.05 37.60
N GLU A 515 62.40 34.75 36.87
CA GLU A 515 63.71 34.22 36.43
C GLU A 515 64.79 34.32 37.52
N ILE A 516 64.67 35.24 38.48
CA ILE A 516 65.48 35.33 39.70
C ILE A 516 65.01 34.29 40.71
N GLU A 517 63.73 33.91 40.76
CA GLU A 517 63.21 32.85 41.63
C GLU A 517 63.23 31.47 40.96
N LYS A 518 63.29 31.37 39.62
CA LYS A 518 63.79 30.17 38.92
C LYS A 518 65.30 30.08 39.03
N GLY A 519 66.00 31.21 39.03
CA GLY A 519 67.42 31.32 39.34
C GLY A 519 67.71 30.90 40.78
N SER A 520 66.89 31.37 41.75
CA SER A 520 66.96 31.00 43.15
C SER A 520 66.54 29.54 43.31
N LEU A 521 65.49 29.05 42.63
CA LEU A 521 65.11 27.63 42.68
C LEU A 521 66.18 26.75 42.05
N THR A 522 66.85 27.14 40.98
CA THR A 522 67.93 26.34 40.38
C THR A 522 69.24 26.44 41.16
N LEU A 523 69.56 27.59 41.76
CA LEU A 523 70.71 27.76 42.65
C LEU A 523 70.49 27.12 44.03
N THR A 524 69.29 27.21 44.61
CA THR A 524 68.94 26.52 45.85
C THR A 524 68.71 25.04 45.63
N ARG A 525 68.26 24.59 44.45
CA ARG A 525 68.22 23.16 44.10
C ARG A 525 69.62 22.60 43.86
N LYS A 526 70.51 23.33 43.17
CA LYS A 526 71.94 22.99 43.09
C LYS A 526 72.58 23.01 44.47
N ALA A 527 72.34 24.03 45.28
CA ALA A 527 72.84 24.12 46.65
C ALA A 527 72.21 23.08 47.58
N LEU A 528 71.00 22.58 47.31
CA LEU A 528 70.40 21.44 48.03
C LEU A 528 70.95 20.12 47.54
N GLU A 529 71.34 19.99 46.27
CA GLU A 529 72.03 18.82 45.71
C GLU A 529 73.52 18.80 46.14
N GLU A 530 74.15 19.96 46.31
CA GLU A 530 75.49 20.15 46.88
C GLU A 530 75.44 19.97 48.40
N MET A 531 74.53 20.60 49.14
CA MET A 531 74.31 20.33 50.57
C MET A 531 73.83 18.89 50.84
N ARG A 532 73.19 18.22 49.87
CA ARG A 532 72.87 16.78 49.97
C ARG A 532 74.12 15.94 49.74
N LYS A 533 74.95 16.23 48.73
CA LYS A 533 76.25 15.59 48.55
C LYS A 533 77.19 15.86 49.72
N ASP A 534 77.08 17.02 50.36
CA ASP A 534 77.79 17.36 51.58
C ASP A 534 77.15 16.73 52.81
N CYS A 535 75.84 16.50 52.89
CA CYS A 535 75.29 15.62 53.91
C CYS A 535 75.77 14.18 53.69
N GLU A 536 75.80 13.66 52.47
CA GLU A 536 76.29 12.31 52.15
C GLU A 536 77.82 12.19 52.37
N SER A 537 78.60 13.25 52.08
CA SER A 537 80.04 13.32 52.38
C SER A 537 80.31 13.50 53.88
N LYS A 538 79.48 14.29 54.58
CA LYS A 538 79.55 14.45 56.05
C LYS A 538 78.97 13.28 56.81
N GLU A 539 78.09 12.48 56.25
CA GLU A 539 77.65 11.17 56.78
C GLU A 539 78.75 10.13 56.58
N SER A 540 79.44 10.14 55.44
CA SER A 540 80.66 9.33 55.24
C SER A 540 81.80 9.76 56.17
N GLU A 541 82.07 11.05 56.33
CA GLU A 541 82.99 11.57 57.34
C GLU A 541 82.49 11.27 58.76
N PHE A 542 81.19 11.32 59.03
CA PHE A 542 80.62 11.02 60.35
C PHE A 542 80.77 9.54 60.68
N HIS A 543 80.53 8.61 59.75
CA HIS A 543 80.83 7.19 59.96
C HIS A 543 82.35 6.91 60.06
N GLN A 544 83.19 7.66 59.33
CA GLN A 544 84.64 7.63 59.56
C GLN A 544 85.03 8.21 60.92
N LEU A 545 84.31 9.22 61.42
CA LEU A 545 84.51 9.83 62.73
C LEU A 545 83.91 8.97 63.84
N GLU A 546 82.84 8.21 63.63
CA GLU A 546 82.26 7.24 64.56
C GLU A 546 83.12 6.00 64.66
N THR A 547 83.72 5.53 63.56
CA THR A 547 84.70 4.43 63.60
C THR A 547 86.02 4.88 64.20
N LYS A 548 86.47 6.12 63.95
CA LYS A 548 87.56 6.75 64.71
C LYS A 548 87.19 6.98 66.18
N LEU A 549 85.95 7.34 66.50
CA LEU A 549 85.47 7.63 67.86
C LEU A 549 85.19 6.35 68.65
N LYS A 550 84.84 5.23 68.02
CA LYS A 550 84.96 3.90 68.63
C LYS A 550 86.42 3.63 68.99
N LYS A 551 87.34 3.70 68.02
CA LYS A 551 88.79 3.48 68.25
C LYS A 551 89.38 4.39 69.34
N THR A 552 89.00 5.67 69.41
CA THR A 552 89.45 6.58 70.48
C THR A 552 88.67 6.40 71.77
N LYS A 553 87.39 5.99 71.78
CA LYS A 553 86.64 5.66 73.00
C LYS A 553 87.17 4.38 73.65
N ASP A 554 87.55 3.39 72.84
CA ASP A 554 88.23 2.18 73.29
C ASP A 554 89.64 2.54 73.82
N GLY A 555 90.38 3.41 73.12
CA GLY A 555 91.65 3.98 73.61
C GLY A 555 91.52 4.83 74.89
N ILE A 556 90.42 5.58 75.06
CA ILE A 556 90.09 6.35 76.27
C ILE A 556 89.68 5.41 77.42
N LYS A 557 89.07 4.26 77.12
CA LYS A 557 88.79 3.22 78.11
C LYS A 557 90.09 2.61 78.65
N ILE A 558 91.10 2.46 77.78
CA ILE A 558 92.46 2.03 78.17
C ILE A 558 93.21 3.14 78.93
N SER A 559 93.08 4.41 78.52
CA SER A 559 93.81 5.52 79.18
C SER A 559 93.17 5.99 80.49
N SER A 560 91.85 5.90 80.66
CA SER A 560 91.17 6.24 81.92
C SER A 560 91.53 5.29 83.05
N LEU A 561 91.61 3.97 82.78
CA LEU A 561 92.13 2.99 83.73
C LEU A 561 93.55 3.36 84.20
N ARG A 562 94.44 3.73 83.27
CA ARG A 562 95.81 4.19 83.57
C ARG A 562 95.84 5.52 84.33
N CYS A 563 94.88 6.42 84.10
CA CYS A 563 94.74 7.65 84.86
C CYS A 563 94.20 7.41 86.29
N GLU A 564 93.34 6.42 86.51
CA GLU A 564 92.89 6.03 87.85
C GLU A 564 94.01 5.42 88.68
N GLU A 565 94.91 4.63 88.06
CA GLU A 565 96.14 4.15 88.68
C GLU A 565 97.06 5.31 89.09
N GLN A 566 97.33 6.25 88.17
CA GLN A 566 98.18 7.41 88.47
C GLN A 566 97.56 8.37 89.50
N SER A 567 96.24 8.59 89.47
CA SER A 567 95.57 9.48 90.43
C SER A 567 95.69 8.95 91.86
N LYS A 568 95.58 7.64 92.08
CA LYS A 568 95.78 7.01 93.40
C LYS A 568 97.19 7.24 93.96
N THR A 569 98.21 7.33 93.10
CA THR A 569 99.59 7.65 93.55
C THR A 569 99.80 9.12 93.94
N LEU A 570 98.96 10.05 93.44
CA LEU A 570 99.10 11.48 93.70
C LEU A 570 98.37 11.96 94.96
N GLU A 571 97.34 11.26 95.41
CA GLU A 571 96.66 11.58 96.68
C GLU A 571 97.56 11.27 97.90
N ILE A 572 98.22 10.11 97.87
CA ILE A 572 99.16 9.64 98.92
C ILE A 572 100.31 10.64 99.15
N LEU A 573 100.76 11.33 98.10
CA LEU A 573 101.84 12.33 98.17
C LEU A 573 101.41 13.71 98.70
N ARG A 574 100.10 13.95 98.91
CA ARG A 574 99.57 15.25 99.39
C ARG A 574 99.43 15.32 100.91
N GLU A 575 99.14 14.20 101.58
CA GLU A 575 98.92 14.20 103.04
C GLU A 575 100.23 14.33 103.84
N TYR A 576 101.37 13.95 103.26
CA TYR A 576 102.64 13.86 103.97
C TYR A 576 103.36 15.20 104.25
N ASN A 577 102.83 16.34 103.80
CA ASN A 577 103.63 17.56 103.59
C ASN A 577 103.11 18.87 104.24
N LYS A 578 102.26 18.81 105.29
CA LYS A 578 101.83 20.01 106.06
C LYS A 578 101.70 19.79 107.58
N LYS A 579 102.81 19.88 108.33
CA LYS A 579 102.83 19.89 109.81
C LYS A 579 103.95 20.79 110.41
N THR A 580 103.80 22.11 110.30
CA THR A 580 104.56 23.20 111.01
C THR A 580 103.90 24.53 110.61
N SER A 581 103.57 25.52 111.47
CA SER A 581 103.64 25.65 112.95
C SER A 581 102.52 26.60 113.44
N GLY A 582 102.16 26.53 114.74
CA GLY A 582 101.27 27.52 115.41
C GLY A 582 102.03 28.72 115.98
N CYS A 583 101.53 29.53 116.94
CA CYS A 583 100.26 29.54 117.70
C CYS A 583 100.08 30.90 118.44
N LEU A 584 98.86 31.25 118.93
CA LEU A 584 98.53 32.12 120.10
C LEU A 584 97.06 32.64 120.01
N GLU A 585 95.99 31.87 120.23
CA GLU A 585 95.51 31.15 121.43
C GLU A 585 94.51 31.93 122.31
N GLU A 586 94.65 33.25 122.54
CA GLU A 586 93.55 34.06 123.13
C GLU A 586 92.54 34.52 122.07
N GLU A 587 93.01 34.91 120.87
CA GLU A 587 92.12 35.05 119.72
C GLU A 587 91.43 33.72 119.38
N LYS A 588 92.04 32.55 119.62
CA LYS A 588 91.46 31.26 119.21
C LYS A 588 90.04 31.04 119.75
N LEU A 589 89.69 31.47 120.96
CA LEU A 589 88.32 31.23 121.46
C LEU A 589 87.28 32.15 120.79
N LYS A 590 87.67 33.36 120.38
CA LYS A 590 86.82 34.25 119.54
C LYS A 590 86.85 33.86 118.06
N CYS A 591 88.00 33.44 117.54
CA CYS A 591 88.21 33.05 116.15
C CYS A 591 87.73 31.64 115.83
N LEU A 592 87.69 30.72 116.78
CA LEU A 592 86.95 29.45 116.64
C LEU A 592 85.45 29.71 116.70
N LYS A 593 84.95 30.64 117.54
CA LYS A 593 83.53 31.03 117.52
C LYS A 593 83.15 31.80 116.25
N SER A 594 84.01 32.68 115.74
CA SER A 594 83.77 33.37 114.46
C SER A 594 83.91 32.41 113.28
N ALA A 595 84.92 31.53 113.25
CA ALA A 595 85.05 30.51 112.21
C ALA A 595 83.93 29.46 112.28
N ILE A 596 83.45 29.07 113.46
CA ILE A 596 82.27 28.19 113.59
C ILE A 596 81.03 28.91 113.07
N THR A 597 80.78 30.17 113.43
CA THR A 597 79.62 30.92 112.89
C THR A 597 79.77 31.28 111.41
N GLU A 598 80.98 31.42 110.89
CA GLU A 598 81.26 31.60 109.45
C GLU A 598 81.11 30.28 108.69
N MET A 599 81.53 29.16 109.27
CA MET A 599 81.33 27.82 108.71
C MET A 599 79.86 27.39 108.80
N GLN A 600 79.12 27.79 109.84
CA GLN A 600 77.67 27.66 109.92
C GLN A 600 77.00 28.51 108.83
N LYS A 601 77.34 29.80 108.70
CA LYS A 601 76.85 30.66 107.61
C LYS A 601 77.18 30.09 106.22
N LYS A 602 78.39 29.58 106.00
CA LYS A 602 78.78 28.89 104.75
C LYS A 602 77.96 27.62 104.54
N THR A 603 77.78 26.81 105.58
CA THR A 603 76.95 25.60 105.54
C THR A 603 75.49 25.92 105.25
N ASP A 604 74.95 27.00 105.80
CA ASP A 604 73.55 27.41 105.59
C ASP A 604 73.36 28.09 104.23
N CYS A 605 74.35 28.85 103.73
CA CYS A 605 74.39 29.29 102.34
C CYS A 605 74.50 28.10 101.37
N LEU A 606 75.25 27.05 101.71
CA LEU A 606 75.33 25.81 100.94
C LEU A 606 74.01 25.02 101.01
N LYS A 607 73.37 24.88 102.17
CA LYS A 607 72.01 24.31 102.31
C LYS A 607 71.00 25.09 101.49
N GLN A 608 71.00 26.42 101.54
CA GLN A 608 70.12 27.25 100.71
C GLN A 608 70.41 27.08 99.22
N SER A 609 71.67 26.96 98.83
CA SER A 609 72.07 26.73 97.43
C SER A 609 71.68 25.33 96.94
N TRP A 610 71.81 24.33 97.82
CA TRP A 610 71.36 22.96 97.59
C TRP A 610 69.84 22.86 97.51
N LEU A 611 69.09 23.51 98.42
CA LEU A 611 67.63 23.61 98.36
C LEU A 611 67.15 24.34 97.11
N ARG A 612 67.84 25.40 96.67
CA ARG A 612 67.56 26.05 95.37
C ARG A 612 67.79 25.07 94.22
N LYS A 613 68.91 24.34 94.19
CA LYS A 613 69.18 23.33 93.16
C LYS A 613 68.23 22.13 93.23
N GLN A 614 67.79 21.72 94.40
CA GLN A 614 66.76 20.70 94.58
C GLN A 614 65.41 21.18 94.04
N ASN A 615 65.02 22.43 94.32
CA ASN A 615 63.81 23.03 93.79
C ASN A 615 63.88 23.23 92.27
N GLU A 616 65.05 23.62 91.72
CA GLU A 616 65.28 23.63 90.26
C GLU A 616 65.12 22.22 89.67
N ILE A 617 65.71 21.19 90.28
CA ILE A 617 65.60 19.78 89.83
C ILE A 617 64.14 19.30 89.91
N VAL A 618 63.40 19.64 90.97
CA VAL A 618 61.97 19.32 91.11
C VAL A 618 61.14 20.06 90.05
N HIS A 619 61.42 21.33 89.80
CA HIS A 619 60.78 22.11 88.74
C HIS A 619 61.06 21.53 87.34
N PHE A 620 62.32 21.17 87.03
CA PHE A 620 62.67 20.51 85.78
C PHE A 620 62.08 19.09 85.67
N ALA A 621 61.91 18.37 86.78
CA ALA A 621 61.22 17.07 86.79
C ALA A 621 59.72 17.23 86.51
N GLN A 622 59.07 18.22 87.12
CA GLN A 622 57.67 18.58 86.86
C GLN A 622 57.48 19.02 85.41
N GLU A 623 58.34 19.90 84.90
CA GLU A 623 58.31 20.37 83.52
C GLU A 623 58.55 19.22 82.54
N ARG A 624 59.49 18.31 82.81
CA ARG A 624 59.68 17.08 82.04
C ARG A 624 58.41 16.23 82.03
N THR A 625 57.71 16.07 83.17
CA THR A 625 56.43 15.32 83.18
C THR A 625 55.33 16.04 82.40
N ARG A 626 55.29 17.38 82.42
CA ARG A 626 54.36 18.19 81.61
C ARG A 626 54.63 18.02 80.12
N GLN A 627 55.89 18.10 79.70
CA GLN A 627 56.32 17.90 78.31
C GLN A 627 56.07 16.46 77.83
N VAL A 628 56.34 15.44 78.66
CA VAL A 628 56.00 14.04 78.34
C VAL A 628 54.49 13.83 78.22
N HIS A 629 53.69 14.48 79.07
CA HIS A 629 52.22 14.44 78.94
C HIS A 629 51.76 15.11 77.63
N GLN A 630 52.26 16.30 77.30
CA GLN A 630 51.97 17.01 76.06
C GLN A 630 52.38 16.20 74.82
N TYR A 631 53.59 15.63 74.81
CA TYR A 631 54.05 14.71 73.77
C TYR A 631 53.12 13.51 73.61
N ASN A 632 52.68 12.89 74.71
CA ASN A 632 51.75 11.77 74.65
C ASN A 632 50.34 12.18 74.16
N MET A 633 49.88 13.40 74.43
CA MET A 633 48.64 13.92 73.83
C MET A 633 48.79 14.19 72.33
N LEU A 634 49.89 14.84 71.92
CA LEU A 634 50.20 15.07 70.50
C LEU A 634 50.34 13.74 69.75
N LYS A 635 51.02 12.74 70.31
CA LYS A 635 51.14 11.39 69.71
C LYS A 635 49.78 10.70 69.55
N LYS A 636 48.86 10.86 70.50
CA LYS A 636 47.47 10.38 70.36
C LYS A 636 46.71 11.15 69.27
N GLN A 637 46.88 12.46 69.17
CA GLN A 637 46.26 13.28 68.12
C GLN A 637 46.77 12.89 66.74
N VAL A 638 48.09 12.70 66.56
CA VAL A 638 48.70 12.20 65.32
C VAL A 638 48.12 10.84 64.95
N LEU A 639 48.07 9.86 65.87
CA LEU A 639 47.50 8.54 65.58
C LEU A 639 46.01 8.61 65.15
N ILE A 640 45.22 9.50 65.76
CA ILE A 640 43.82 9.74 65.37
C ILE A 640 43.74 10.39 63.98
N LEU A 641 44.65 11.31 63.65
CA LEU A 641 44.72 11.93 62.32
C LEU A 641 45.20 10.95 61.25
N GLU A 642 46.16 10.07 61.55
CA GLU A 642 46.62 8.98 60.70
C GLU A 642 45.47 7.99 60.43
N GLN A 643 44.72 7.58 61.46
CA GLN A 643 43.55 6.71 61.29
C GLN A 643 42.43 7.38 60.48
N LYS A 644 42.18 8.68 60.68
CA LYS A 644 41.22 9.46 59.88
C LYS A 644 41.68 9.59 58.42
N ASN A 645 42.97 9.84 58.19
CA ASN A 645 43.58 9.92 56.87
C ASN A 645 43.48 8.57 56.14
N TRP A 646 43.79 7.46 56.81
CA TRP A 646 43.63 6.11 56.24
C TRP A 646 42.17 5.83 55.85
N LYS A 647 41.20 6.10 56.74
CA LYS A 647 39.76 5.96 56.42
C LYS A 647 39.35 6.85 55.25
N LEU A 648 39.79 8.10 55.22
CA LEU A 648 39.49 9.04 54.15
C LEU A 648 40.05 8.55 52.81
N ASN A 649 41.30 8.09 52.77
CA ASN A 649 41.94 7.55 51.56
C ASN A 649 41.25 6.27 51.08
N TYR A 650 40.85 5.37 51.99
CA TYR A 650 40.05 4.18 51.64
C TYR A 650 38.70 4.56 51.01
N HIS A 651 37.97 5.53 51.59
CA HIS A 651 36.73 6.03 51.00
C HIS A 651 36.97 6.75 49.66
N LEU A 652 38.09 7.47 49.51
CA LEU A 652 38.47 8.17 48.28
C LEU A 652 38.80 7.15 47.17
N GLU A 653 39.54 6.09 47.47
CA GLU A 653 39.83 5.00 46.53
C GLU A 653 38.56 4.22 46.15
N MET A 654 37.69 3.91 47.11
CA MET A 654 36.37 3.32 46.82
C MET A 654 35.56 4.24 45.89
N ASN A 655 35.49 5.53 46.17
CA ASN A 655 34.80 6.49 45.32
C ASN A 655 35.44 6.62 43.92
N GLN A 656 36.76 6.55 43.79
CA GLN A 656 37.44 6.44 42.48
C GLN A 656 37.05 5.15 41.75
N ASN A 657 36.96 4.02 42.44
CA ASN A 657 36.55 2.75 41.86
C ASN A 657 35.07 2.72 41.46
N HIS A 658 34.19 3.38 42.22
CA HIS A 658 32.80 3.63 41.81
C HIS A 658 32.73 4.56 40.59
N LYS A 659 33.48 5.67 40.56
CA LYS A 659 33.60 6.55 39.39
C LYS A 659 34.07 5.78 38.15
N ARG A 660 35.14 4.99 38.25
CA ARG A 660 35.65 4.12 37.16
C ARG A 660 34.59 3.12 36.67
N LYS A 661 33.77 2.54 37.56
CA LYS A 661 32.65 1.65 37.19
C LYS A 661 31.55 2.41 36.44
N ILE A 662 31.18 3.60 36.90
CA ILE A 662 30.19 4.48 36.27
C ILE A 662 30.69 4.93 34.89
N GLU A 663 31.93 5.39 34.76
CA GLU A 663 32.55 5.79 33.48
C GLU A 663 32.57 4.66 32.44
N ARG A 664 32.87 3.41 32.85
CA ARG A 664 32.77 2.23 31.98
C ARG A 664 31.32 1.96 31.55
N THR A 665 30.36 2.17 32.45
CA THR A 665 28.93 1.98 32.17
C THR A 665 28.42 3.04 31.21
N ILE A 666 28.76 4.32 31.43
CA ILE A 666 28.46 5.43 30.51
C ILE A 666 29.07 5.17 29.14
N LYS A 667 30.35 4.76 29.03
CA LYS A 667 30.97 4.41 27.74
C LYS A 667 30.24 3.26 27.03
N ARG A 668 29.80 2.23 27.77
CA ARG A 668 29.00 1.13 27.20
C ARG A 668 27.62 1.59 26.71
N LEU A 669 26.96 2.48 27.46
CA LEU A 669 25.66 3.04 27.09
C LEU A 669 25.78 3.97 25.87
N LEU A 670 26.81 4.83 25.82
CA LEU A 670 27.10 5.67 24.66
C LEU A 670 27.35 4.82 23.40
N LEU A 671 28.15 3.76 23.49
CA LEU A 671 28.35 2.82 22.38
C LEU A 671 27.06 2.09 21.97
N ARG A 672 26.14 1.78 22.90
CA ARG A 672 24.84 1.20 22.53
C ARG A 672 23.92 2.24 21.89
N ILE A 673 23.95 3.50 22.32
CA ILE A 673 23.22 4.60 21.67
C ILE A 673 23.77 4.85 20.26
N GLU A 674 25.09 4.85 20.08
CA GLU A 674 25.74 4.97 18.77
C GLU A 674 25.35 3.82 17.82
N ASN A 675 25.38 2.58 18.32
CA ASN A 675 24.90 1.41 17.56
C ASN A 675 23.40 1.49 17.24
N LEU A 676 22.56 1.92 18.19
CA LEU A 676 21.11 2.12 17.97
C LEU A 676 20.84 3.23 16.95
N ASN A 677 21.62 4.31 16.96
CA ASN A 677 21.53 5.38 15.97
C ASN A 677 21.98 4.89 14.58
N ALA A 678 23.00 4.03 14.50
CA ALA A 678 23.43 3.40 13.25
C ALA A 678 22.41 2.36 12.73
N GLU A 679 21.77 1.60 13.62
CA GLU A 679 20.61 0.73 13.32
C GLU A 679 19.44 1.58 12.80
N SER A 680 19.07 2.65 13.51
CA SER A 680 18.01 3.59 13.11
C SER A 680 18.30 4.28 11.77
N HIS A 681 19.54 4.69 11.51
CA HIS A 681 19.91 5.27 10.21
C HIS A 681 19.75 4.25 9.08
N LYS A 682 20.12 2.97 9.30
CA LYS A 682 19.91 1.90 8.31
C LYS A 682 18.41 1.71 8.03
N TYR A 683 17.58 1.65 9.07
CA TYR A 683 16.13 1.57 8.89
C TYR A 683 15.55 2.80 8.18
N ASN A 684 15.99 4.02 8.51
CA ASN A 684 15.56 5.23 7.80
C ASN A 684 15.97 5.21 6.32
N THR A 685 17.17 4.74 5.98
CA THR A 685 17.56 4.57 4.56
C THR A 685 16.78 3.47 3.86
N GLN A 686 16.41 2.39 4.56
CA GLN A 686 15.53 1.34 4.01
C GLN A 686 14.13 1.88 3.74
N ILE A 687 13.54 2.62 4.68
CA ILE A 687 12.27 3.32 4.51
C ILE A 687 12.34 4.26 3.31
N GLN A 688 13.37 5.11 3.21
CA GLN A 688 13.56 6.00 2.04
C GLN A 688 13.68 5.23 0.72
N THR A 689 14.34 4.07 0.68
CA THR A 689 14.38 3.24 -0.54
C THR A 689 13.04 2.57 -0.85
N PHE A 690 12.26 2.18 0.16
CA PHE A 690 10.91 1.65 -0.04
C PHE A 690 9.93 2.76 -0.47
N ASP A 691 10.00 3.96 0.10
CA ASP A 691 9.20 5.10 -0.31
C ASP A 691 9.51 5.53 -1.75
N ALA A 692 10.81 5.52 -2.14
CA ALA A 692 11.22 5.77 -3.51
C ALA A 692 10.71 4.68 -4.48
N ALA A 693 10.80 3.40 -4.10
CA ALA A 693 10.28 2.29 -4.89
C ALA A 693 8.74 2.34 -5.01
N ASN A 694 8.03 2.57 -3.90
CA ASN A 694 6.58 2.76 -3.87
C ASN A 694 6.18 3.94 -4.77
N HIS A 695 6.89 5.07 -4.71
CA HIS A 695 6.63 6.22 -5.57
C HIS A 695 6.91 5.97 -7.06
N ILE A 696 7.87 5.09 -7.39
CA ILE A 696 8.06 4.58 -8.76
C ILE A 696 6.86 3.70 -9.16
N THR A 697 6.48 2.71 -8.36
CA THR A 697 5.32 1.84 -8.67
C THR A 697 4.00 2.60 -8.76
N HIS A 698 3.79 3.65 -7.96
CA HIS A 698 2.63 4.54 -8.08
C HIS A 698 2.65 5.37 -9.37
N LYS A 699 3.83 5.71 -9.91
CA LYS A 699 3.96 6.34 -11.22
C LYS A 699 3.75 5.34 -12.36
N GLU A 700 4.21 4.10 -12.20
CA GLU A 700 3.98 3.00 -13.15
C GLU A 700 2.48 2.68 -13.23
N TYR A 701 1.80 2.41 -12.11
CA TYR A 701 0.34 2.22 -12.07
C TYR A 701 -0.45 3.46 -12.56
N SER A 702 0.06 4.68 -12.34
CA SER A 702 -0.55 5.91 -12.89
C SER A 702 -0.22 6.12 -14.39
N GLY A 703 0.72 5.38 -14.96
CA GLY A 703 0.95 5.25 -16.39
C GLY A 703 0.00 4.21 -16.97
N GLU A 704 0.03 2.98 -16.45
CA GLU A 704 -0.87 1.89 -16.86
C GLU A 704 -2.35 2.29 -16.81
N LEU A 705 -2.79 3.04 -15.80
CA LEU A 705 -4.14 3.58 -15.73
C LEU A 705 -4.44 4.58 -16.86
N LYS A 706 -3.48 5.43 -17.25
CA LYS A 706 -3.66 6.39 -18.34
C LYS A 706 -3.63 5.73 -19.71
N ASP A 707 -2.74 4.77 -19.90
CA ASP A 707 -2.67 3.97 -21.12
C ASP A 707 -4.00 3.22 -21.32
N ALA A 708 -4.59 2.70 -20.25
CA ALA A 708 -5.94 2.11 -20.25
C ALA A 708 -7.07 3.13 -20.40
N GLU A 709 -6.97 4.34 -19.83
CA GLU A 709 -7.92 5.44 -20.08
C GLU A 709 -7.88 5.90 -21.54
N GLU A 710 -6.70 5.94 -22.17
CA GLU A 710 -6.53 6.25 -23.61
C GLU A 710 -7.05 5.11 -24.50
N GLU A 711 -6.83 3.84 -24.15
CA GLU A 711 -7.44 2.69 -24.84
C GLU A 711 -8.97 2.72 -24.73
N MET A 712 -9.52 2.96 -23.54
CA MET A 712 -10.97 3.11 -23.32
C MET A 712 -11.54 4.31 -24.09
N LEU A 713 -10.84 5.44 -24.17
CA LEU A 713 -11.24 6.60 -24.99
C LEU A 713 -11.11 6.33 -26.50
N GLY A 714 -10.25 5.39 -26.92
CA GLY A 714 -10.21 4.85 -28.27
C GLY A 714 -11.44 4.01 -28.56
N LEU A 715 -11.73 3.02 -27.71
CA LEU A 715 -12.88 2.12 -27.83
C LEU A 715 -14.23 2.85 -27.78
N THR A 716 -14.38 3.89 -26.94
CA THR A 716 -15.58 4.74 -26.95
C THR A 716 -15.75 5.43 -28.30
N LYS A 717 -14.68 6.00 -28.88
CA LYS A 717 -14.77 6.61 -30.22
C LYS A 717 -15.10 5.59 -31.29
N ASP A 718 -14.50 4.39 -31.25
CA ASP A 718 -14.83 3.31 -32.19
C ASP A 718 -16.30 2.88 -32.06
N ILE A 719 -16.89 2.97 -30.85
CA ILE A 719 -18.34 2.77 -30.63
C ILE A 719 -19.14 3.94 -31.22
N ASP A 720 -18.80 5.19 -30.94
CA ASP A 720 -19.47 6.38 -31.52
C ASP A 720 -19.43 6.33 -33.07
N ASP A 721 -18.29 5.93 -33.64
CA ASP A 721 -18.07 5.72 -35.07
C ASP A 721 -18.89 4.54 -35.63
N LEU A 722 -19.27 3.55 -34.82
CA LEU A 722 -20.13 2.43 -35.22
C LEU A 722 -21.61 2.73 -35.02
N GLU A 723 -21.98 3.52 -34.01
CA GLU A 723 -23.36 3.97 -33.80
C GLU A 723 -23.79 4.96 -34.88
N THR A 724 -22.93 5.93 -35.23
CA THR A 724 -23.16 6.84 -36.38
C THR A 724 -23.33 6.07 -37.69
N LYS A 725 -22.42 5.13 -38.02
CA LYS A 725 -22.55 4.29 -39.23
C LYS A 725 -23.80 3.39 -39.21
N LYS A 726 -24.27 2.97 -38.03
CA LYS A 726 -25.52 2.23 -37.86
C LYS A 726 -26.73 3.13 -38.08
N GLU A 727 -26.68 4.40 -37.66
CA GLU A 727 -27.72 5.40 -37.93
C GLU A 727 -27.78 5.73 -39.42
N GLU A 728 -26.64 6.02 -40.07
CA GLU A 728 -26.53 6.21 -41.54
C GLU A 728 -27.14 5.03 -42.31
N MET A 729 -26.74 3.80 -41.99
CA MET A 729 -27.30 2.59 -42.61
C MET A 729 -28.80 2.38 -42.30
N SER A 730 -29.30 2.90 -41.18
CA SER A 730 -30.73 2.84 -40.84
C SER A 730 -31.55 3.91 -41.58
N GLU A 731 -30.97 5.07 -41.85
CA GLU A 731 -31.58 6.09 -42.73
C GLU A 731 -31.63 5.58 -44.18
N ASP A 732 -30.53 4.99 -44.69
CA ASP A 732 -30.48 4.36 -46.01
C ASP A 732 -31.54 3.26 -46.16
N VAL A 733 -31.69 2.38 -45.16
CA VAL A 733 -32.76 1.36 -45.16
C VAL A 733 -34.14 2.00 -45.17
N LEU A 734 -34.39 3.03 -44.37
CA LEU A 734 -35.69 3.72 -44.32
C LEU A 734 -36.00 4.49 -45.62
N ILE A 735 -34.99 5.01 -46.31
CA ILE A 735 -35.12 5.58 -47.66
C ILE A 735 -35.45 4.49 -48.67
N LEU A 736 -34.76 3.35 -48.65
CA LEU A 736 -35.03 2.21 -49.53
C LEU A 736 -36.41 1.58 -49.30
N GLU A 737 -36.88 1.53 -48.05
CA GLU A 737 -38.26 1.11 -47.71
C GLU A 737 -39.29 2.10 -48.26
N GLN A 738 -39.05 3.41 -48.13
CA GLN A 738 -39.91 4.43 -48.75
C GLN A 738 -39.94 4.30 -50.28
N GLU A 739 -38.78 4.17 -50.93
CA GLU A 739 -38.69 3.97 -52.37
C GLU A 739 -39.44 2.71 -52.81
N PHE A 740 -39.20 1.57 -52.15
CA PHE A 740 -39.90 0.30 -52.36
C PHE A 740 -41.40 0.48 -52.23
N LEU A 741 -41.89 1.16 -51.18
CA LEU A 741 -43.31 1.43 -50.98
C LEU A 741 -43.88 2.35 -52.08
N THR A 742 -43.10 3.29 -52.63
CA THR A 742 -43.55 4.07 -53.82
C THR A 742 -43.62 3.19 -55.06
N TRP A 743 -42.67 2.26 -55.25
CA TRP A 743 -42.67 1.32 -56.38
C TRP A 743 -43.81 0.33 -56.28
N GLU A 744 -44.08 -0.21 -55.10
CA GLU A 744 -45.22 -1.10 -54.84
C GLU A 744 -46.55 -0.36 -55.12
N LYS A 745 -46.71 0.89 -54.67
CA LYS A 745 -47.87 1.73 -55.00
C LYS A 745 -48.00 2.00 -56.51
N LYS A 746 -46.90 2.34 -57.21
CA LYS A 746 -46.87 2.51 -58.68
C LYS A 746 -47.29 1.22 -59.39
N CYS A 747 -46.82 0.06 -58.92
CA CYS A 747 -47.19 -1.25 -59.46
C CYS A 747 -48.67 -1.57 -59.22
N LYS A 748 -49.19 -1.37 -57.99
CA LYS A 748 -50.61 -1.55 -57.65
C LYS A 748 -51.52 -0.69 -58.53
N MET A 749 -51.23 0.61 -58.63
CA MET A 749 -51.94 1.54 -59.52
C MET A 749 -51.88 1.10 -61.00
N MET A 750 -50.74 0.59 -61.47
CA MET A 750 -50.61 0.09 -62.84
C MET A 750 -51.41 -1.20 -63.07
N THR A 751 -51.46 -2.12 -62.10
CA THR A 751 -52.30 -3.32 -62.17
C THR A 751 -53.78 -3.00 -62.11
N GLU A 752 -54.21 -2.07 -61.25
CA GLU A 752 -55.59 -1.59 -61.15
C GLU A 752 -56.03 -0.87 -62.43
N ALA A 753 -55.18 0.02 -62.98
CA ALA A 753 -55.47 0.69 -64.24
C ALA A 753 -55.57 -0.30 -65.41
N ARG A 754 -54.66 -1.29 -65.47
CA ARG A 754 -54.73 -2.37 -66.46
C ARG A 754 -55.99 -3.22 -66.29
N GLN A 755 -56.39 -3.52 -65.06
CA GLN A 755 -57.61 -4.28 -64.77
C GLN A 755 -58.86 -3.51 -65.20
N LYS A 756 -58.99 -2.23 -64.83
CA LYS A 756 -60.11 -1.37 -65.27
C LYS A 756 -60.22 -1.29 -66.79
N ILE A 757 -59.09 -1.13 -67.49
CA ILE A 757 -59.05 -1.14 -68.97
C ILE A 757 -59.51 -2.50 -69.55
N LEU A 758 -59.25 -3.62 -68.87
CA LEU A 758 -59.73 -4.94 -69.28
C LEU A 758 -61.22 -5.16 -68.95
N GLU A 759 -61.70 -4.62 -67.83
CA GLU A 759 -63.11 -4.65 -67.41
C GLU A 759 -63.98 -3.79 -68.33
N GLU A 760 -63.56 -2.57 -68.67
CA GLU A 760 -64.21 -1.71 -69.68
C GLU A 760 -64.29 -2.39 -71.06
N GLN A 761 -63.26 -3.15 -71.44
CA GLN A 761 -63.19 -3.89 -72.70
C GLN A 761 -63.89 -5.24 -72.69
N ALA A 762 -64.26 -5.77 -71.52
CA ALA A 762 -64.99 -7.02 -71.39
C ALA A 762 -66.39 -6.92 -72.02
N ALA A 763 -67.05 -8.06 -72.25
CA ALA A 763 -68.35 -8.11 -72.91
C ALA A 763 -69.47 -7.36 -72.14
N GLU A 764 -69.31 -7.25 -70.82
CA GLU A 764 -70.25 -6.59 -69.89
C GLU A 764 -69.86 -5.12 -69.62
N GLY A 765 -68.63 -4.71 -69.93
CA GLY A 765 -68.16 -3.33 -69.78
C GLY A 765 -68.76 -2.37 -70.81
N GLU A 766 -68.59 -1.06 -70.58
CA GLU A 766 -69.18 -0.02 -71.44
C GLU A 766 -68.70 -0.14 -72.90
N ILE A 767 -67.42 -0.45 -73.14
CA ILE A 767 -66.88 -0.59 -74.50
C ILE A 767 -67.42 -1.88 -75.15
N GLY A 768 -67.61 -2.96 -74.38
CA GLY A 768 -68.22 -4.21 -74.85
C GLY A 768 -69.69 -4.04 -75.23
N THR A 769 -70.48 -3.43 -74.35
CA THR A 769 -71.90 -3.14 -74.58
C THR A 769 -72.12 -2.14 -75.72
N MET A 770 -71.30 -1.09 -75.84
CA MET A 770 -71.31 -0.20 -77.01
C MET A 770 -70.99 -0.94 -78.31
N LYS A 771 -69.98 -1.83 -78.32
CA LYS A 771 -69.68 -2.68 -79.50
C LYS A 771 -70.85 -3.60 -79.86
N ALA A 772 -71.54 -4.16 -78.87
CA ALA A 772 -72.72 -5.00 -79.06
C ALA A 772 -73.92 -4.21 -79.62
N GLU A 773 -74.16 -2.98 -79.15
CA GLU A 773 -75.23 -2.13 -79.67
C GLU A 773 -74.92 -1.61 -81.08
N ILE A 774 -73.66 -1.24 -81.37
CA ILE A 774 -73.21 -0.95 -82.74
C ILE A 774 -73.46 -2.16 -83.66
N HIS A 775 -73.28 -3.39 -83.16
CA HIS A 775 -73.62 -4.60 -83.93
C HIS A 775 -75.13 -4.76 -84.14
N ARG A 776 -75.95 -4.57 -83.08
CA ARG A 776 -77.43 -4.58 -83.19
C ARG A 776 -77.94 -3.55 -84.19
N MET A 777 -77.42 -2.31 -84.16
CA MET A 777 -77.74 -1.26 -85.12
C MET A 777 -77.34 -1.64 -86.56
N LYS A 778 -76.15 -2.24 -86.76
CA LYS A 778 -75.73 -2.75 -88.08
C LYS A 778 -76.63 -3.88 -88.58
N VAL A 779 -77.09 -4.78 -87.70
CA VAL A 779 -78.06 -5.82 -88.04
C VAL A 779 -79.42 -5.22 -88.40
N ARG A 780 -79.90 -4.22 -87.65
CA ARG A 780 -81.16 -3.50 -87.92
C ARG A 780 -81.12 -2.74 -89.25
N TYR A 781 -80.00 -2.10 -89.58
CA TYR A 781 -79.75 -1.50 -90.89
C TYR A 781 -79.78 -2.55 -92.02
N GLY A 782 -79.12 -3.71 -91.81
CA GLY A 782 -79.15 -4.83 -92.75
C GLY A 782 -80.54 -5.48 -92.92
N GLN A 783 -81.41 -5.40 -91.90
CA GLN A 783 -82.82 -5.79 -92.00
C GLN A 783 -83.63 -4.77 -92.81
N LEU A 784 -83.39 -3.47 -92.62
CA LEU A 784 -84.02 -2.38 -93.37
C LEU A 784 -83.71 -2.48 -94.87
N LEU A 785 -82.45 -2.73 -95.21
CA LEU A 785 -82.00 -2.92 -96.60
C LEU A 785 -82.70 -4.11 -97.27
N LYS A 786 -82.87 -5.22 -96.54
CA LYS A 786 -83.61 -6.41 -97.00
C LYS A 786 -85.11 -6.13 -97.17
N ALA A 787 -85.71 -5.26 -96.36
CA ALA A 787 -87.11 -4.86 -96.52
C ALA A 787 -87.30 -3.99 -97.80
N GLN A 788 -86.37 -3.08 -98.06
CA GLN A 788 -86.34 -2.28 -99.31
C GLN A 788 -86.15 -3.17 -100.55
N GLU A 789 -85.21 -4.11 -100.52
CA GLU A 789 -84.98 -5.03 -101.64
C GLU A 789 -86.14 -6.02 -101.82
N LYS A 790 -86.79 -6.46 -100.73
CA LYS A 790 -88.03 -7.25 -100.82
C LYS A 790 -89.15 -6.46 -101.50
N LEU A 791 -89.35 -5.18 -101.19
CA LEU A 791 -90.37 -4.35 -101.83
C LEU A 791 -90.12 -4.23 -103.35
N SER A 792 -88.85 -4.09 -103.76
CA SER A 792 -88.45 -4.14 -105.18
C SER A 792 -88.75 -5.50 -105.82
N GLN A 793 -88.46 -6.61 -105.13
CA GLN A 793 -88.81 -7.96 -105.59
C GLN A 793 -90.32 -8.21 -105.63
N ASP A 794 -91.12 -7.65 -104.72
CA ASP A 794 -92.58 -7.74 -104.75
C ASP A 794 -93.17 -6.99 -105.97
N MET A 795 -92.55 -5.87 -106.39
CA MET A 795 -92.88 -5.18 -107.65
C MET A 795 -92.46 -5.98 -108.89
N GLU A 796 -91.26 -6.58 -108.90
CA GLU A 796 -90.82 -7.51 -109.96
C GLU A 796 -91.71 -8.77 -110.01
N MET A 797 -92.22 -9.24 -108.87
CA MET A 797 -93.20 -10.33 -108.79
C MET A 797 -94.57 -9.94 -109.35
N CYS A 798 -95.00 -8.68 -109.29
CA CYS A 798 -96.25 -8.27 -109.92
C CYS A 798 -96.17 -8.29 -111.46
N ILE A 799 -95.00 -8.02 -112.05
CA ILE A 799 -94.78 -8.25 -113.50
C ILE A 799 -94.61 -9.75 -113.77
N THR A 800 -93.76 -10.46 -113.03
CA THR A 800 -93.49 -11.89 -113.30
C THR A 800 -94.61 -12.84 -112.89
N ARG A 801 -95.65 -12.39 -112.17
CA ARG A 801 -96.96 -13.09 -112.09
C ARG A 801 -97.81 -12.88 -113.33
N ARG A 802 -97.63 -11.77 -114.06
CA ARG A 802 -98.31 -11.47 -115.32
C ARG A 802 -97.65 -12.23 -116.47
N ASP A 803 -96.32 -12.13 -116.56
CA ASP A 803 -95.50 -13.04 -117.40
C ASP A 803 -95.81 -14.49 -117.01
N GLY A 804 -95.79 -14.81 -115.71
CA GLY A 804 -96.06 -16.15 -115.17
C GLY A 804 -97.51 -16.63 -115.28
N ILE A 805 -98.46 -15.84 -115.78
CA ILE A 805 -99.76 -16.38 -116.24
C ILE A 805 -99.59 -16.89 -117.67
N ILE A 806 -98.97 -16.09 -118.54
CA ILE A 806 -98.71 -16.39 -119.95
C ILE A 806 -97.68 -17.53 -120.12
N ASP A 807 -96.67 -17.56 -119.25
CA ASP A 807 -95.64 -18.60 -119.16
C ASP A 807 -96.03 -19.72 -118.16
N ASN A 808 -97.25 -19.73 -117.58
CA ASN A 808 -97.86 -20.97 -117.03
C ASN A 808 -98.80 -21.66 -118.03
N SER A 809 -99.30 -20.94 -119.05
CA SER A 809 -99.84 -21.57 -120.26
C SER A 809 -98.72 -22.22 -121.10
N ILE A 810 -97.56 -21.56 -121.24
CA ILE A 810 -96.46 -22.04 -122.10
C ILE A 810 -95.41 -22.87 -121.32
N GLY A 811 -95.22 -22.60 -120.03
CA GLY A 811 -94.24 -23.29 -119.18
C GLY A 811 -94.68 -24.66 -118.64
N ARG A 812 -95.68 -25.30 -119.26
CA ARG A 812 -95.97 -26.73 -119.06
C ARG A 812 -95.04 -27.64 -119.88
N GLU A 813 -94.38 -27.10 -120.91
CA GLU A 813 -93.70 -27.90 -121.94
C GLU A 813 -92.23 -28.24 -121.62
N LEU A 814 -91.38 -27.27 -121.26
CA LEU A 814 -89.95 -27.50 -121.04
C LEU A 814 -89.35 -26.75 -119.82
N ARG A 815 -88.50 -27.46 -119.06
CA ARG A 815 -87.56 -26.89 -118.07
C ARG A 815 -86.29 -27.75 -117.99
N ASP A 816 -85.12 -27.12 -117.86
CA ASP A 816 -83.90 -27.78 -117.37
C ASP A 816 -82.99 -26.80 -116.59
N THR A 817 -82.06 -27.32 -115.79
CA THR A 817 -81.46 -26.62 -114.63
C THR A 817 -79.92 -26.51 -114.71
N ARG A 818 -79.41 -25.42 -115.31
CA ARG A 818 -77.94 -25.27 -115.53
C ARG A 818 -77.30 -23.93 -115.13
N THR A 819 -78.06 -22.86 -114.94
CA THR A 819 -77.52 -21.49 -114.74
C THR A 819 -77.10 -21.14 -113.31
N TYR A 820 -77.69 -21.78 -112.29
CA TYR A 820 -77.47 -21.42 -110.86
C TYR A 820 -76.00 -21.59 -110.40
N LEU A 821 -75.32 -22.64 -110.87
CA LEU A 821 -74.04 -23.07 -110.29
C LEU A 821 -72.86 -22.10 -110.54
N ARG A 822 -72.90 -21.35 -111.65
CA ARG A 822 -71.78 -20.48 -112.08
C ARG A 822 -71.58 -19.25 -111.18
N HIS A 823 -72.66 -18.69 -110.65
CA HIS A 823 -72.60 -17.48 -109.82
C HIS A 823 -72.10 -17.74 -108.37
N GLN A 824 -72.30 -18.96 -107.86
CA GLN A 824 -71.89 -19.32 -106.49
C GLN A 824 -70.37 -19.47 -106.33
N LEU A 825 -69.66 -19.82 -107.40
CA LEU A 825 -68.19 -19.99 -107.38
C LEU A 825 -67.45 -18.66 -107.39
N GLN A 826 -67.93 -17.66 -108.16
CA GLN A 826 -67.24 -16.37 -108.30
C GLN A 826 -67.07 -15.66 -106.94
N ARG A 827 -68.15 -15.54 -106.15
CA ARG A 827 -68.13 -14.86 -104.85
C ARG A 827 -67.12 -15.46 -103.85
N LYS A 828 -66.93 -16.78 -103.89
CA LYS A 828 -65.95 -17.46 -103.01
C LYS A 828 -64.49 -17.11 -103.34
N VAL A 829 -64.18 -16.67 -104.56
CA VAL A 829 -62.81 -16.29 -104.94
C VAL A 829 -62.44 -14.93 -104.34
N ASP A 830 -63.38 -13.98 -104.32
CA ASP A 830 -63.12 -12.62 -103.85
C ASP A 830 -63.05 -12.52 -102.31
N ASP A 831 -63.89 -13.27 -101.58
CA ASP A 831 -63.79 -13.40 -100.12
C ASP A 831 -62.40 -13.89 -99.67
N LEU A 832 -61.82 -14.85 -100.42
CA LEU A 832 -60.48 -15.38 -100.15
C LEU A 832 -59.37 -14.35 -100.42
N ARG A 833 -59.53 -13.51 -101.46
CA ARG A 833 -58.57 -12.43 -101.78
C ARG A 833 -58.54 -11.36 -100.70
N CYS A 834 -59.69 -11.00 -100.12
CA CYS A 834 -59.76 -10.05 -99.01
C CYS A 834 -59.11 -10.61 -97.73
N ARG A 835 -59.37 -11.89 -97.38
CA ARG A 835 -58.70 -12.55 -96.26
C ARG A 835 -57.18 -12.65 -96.43
N MET A 836 -56.70 -12.98 -97.64
CA MET A 836 -55.27 -13.03 -97.94
C MET A 836 -54.57 -11.68 -97.74
N LYS A 837 -55.23 -10.56 -98.10
CA LYS A 837 -54.70 -9.20 -97.84
C LYS A 837 -54.64 -8.85 -96.36
N HIS A 838 -55.63 -9.27 -95.56
CA HIS A 838 -55.65 -9.03 -94.12
C HIS A 838 -54.51 -9.77 -93.42
N LEU A 839 -54.38 -11.07 -93.70
CA LEU A 839 -53.30 -11.93 -93.18
C LEU A 839 -51.91 -11.38 -93.54
N LEU A 840 -51.71 -10.92 -94.78
CA LEU A 840 -50.44 -10.29 -95.23
C LEU A 840 -50.11 -8.96 -94.54
N MET A 841 -51.06 -8.35 -93.83
CA MET A 841 -50.85 -7.14 -93.03
C MET A 841 -50.65 -7.48 -91.55
N GLU A 842 -51.30 -8.54 -91.06
CA GLU A 842 -51.05 -9.12 -89.73
C GLU A 842 -49.64 -9.73 -89.65
N THR A 843 -49.20 -10.51 -90.65
CA THR A 843 -47.83 -11.04 -90.68
C THR A 843 -46.79 -9.93 -90.69
N LYS A 844 -47.02 -8.83 -91.40
CA LYS A 844 -46.11 -7.67 -91.45
C LYS A 844 -46.05 -6.83 -90.17
N ASN A 845 -47.04 -6.98 -89.28
CA ASN A 845 -46.98 -6.40 -87.95
C ASN A 845 -46.26 -7.37 -87.00
N LEU A 846 -46.61 -8.66 -87.04
CA LEU A 846 -45.91 -9.70 -86.28
C LEU A 846 -44.41 -9.78 -86.64
N GLU A 847 -44.02 -9.60 -87.89
CA GLU A 847 -42.62 -9.49 -88.34
C GLU A 847 -41.88 -8.34 -87.64
N LYS A 848 -42.54 -7.19 -87.41
CA LYS A 848 -41.95 -6.05 -86.70
C LYS A 848 -41.86 -6.30 -85.20
N ASP A 849 -42.88 -6.91 -84.62
CA ASP A 849 -42.92 -7.24 -83.19
C ASP A 849 -41.90 -8.34 -82.85
N CYS A 850 -41.70 -9.30 -83.76
CA CYS A 850 -40.59 -10.26 -83.71
C CYS A 850 -39.23 -9.54 -83.79
N LEU A 851 -39.00 -8.67 -84.77
CA LEU A 851 -37.73 -7.93 -84.87
C LEU A 851 -37.45 -7.07 -83.62
N ALA A 852 -38.47 -6.41 -83.06
CA ALA A 852 -38.35 -5.59 -81.86
C ALA A 852 -38.14 -6.41 -80.57
N THR A 853 -38.60 -7.66 -80.53
CA THR A 853 -38.31 -8.59 -79.43
C THR A 853 -36.97 -9.31 -79.62
N GLU A 854 -36.51 -9.52 -80.85
CA GLU A 854 -35.19 -10.05 -81.17
C GLU A 854 -34.07 -9.06 -80.84
N THR A 855 -34.20 -7.77 -81.18
CA THR A 855 -33.21 -6.75 -80.77
C THR A 855 -33.10 -6.67 -79.26
N LYS A 856 -34.24 -6.65 -78.55
CA LYS A 856 -34.26 -6.60 -77.09
C LYS A 856 -33.74 -7.87 -76.42
N ARG A 857 -33.95 -9.05 -77.05
CA ARG A 857 -33.31 -10.31 -76.65
C ARG A 857 -31.79 -10.22 -76.83
N GLU A 858 -31.30 -9.62 -77.91
CA GLU A 858 -29.86 -9.45 -78.12
C GLU A 858 -29.21 -8.44 -77.18
N GLU A 859 -29.90 -7.36 -76.81
CA GLU A 859 -29.47 -6.40 -75.78
C GLU A 859 -29.31 -7.11 -74.44
N LEU A 860 -30.36 -7.78 -73.96
CA LEU A 860 -30.33 -8.57 -72.72
C LEU A 860 -29.29 -9.69 -72.77
N GLN A 861 -29.03 -10.30 -73.93
CA GLN A 861 -28.01 -11.35 -74.08
C GLN A 861 -26.58 -10.78 -74.17
N LYS A 862 -26.38 -9.51 -74.54
CA LYS A 862 -25.11 -8.79 -74.40
C LYS A 862 -24.86 -8.41 -72.94
N GLU A 863 -25.88 -7.91 -72.24
CA GLU A 863 -25.81 -7.60 -70.80
C GLU A 863 -25.56 -8.86 -69.96
N TRP A 864 -26.26 -9.96 -70.24
CA TRP A 864 -26.04 -11.24 -69.58
C TRP A 864 -24.62 -11.76 -69.79
N LYS A 865 -24.08 -11.66 -71.01
CA LYS A 865 -22.66 -11.99 -71.28
C LYS A 865 -21.72 -11.10 -70.48
N ALA A 866 -21.88 -9.79 -70.52
CA ALA A 866 -21.04 -8.87 -69.75
C ALA A 866 -21.09 -9.13 -68.23
N LYS A 867 -22.26 -9.53 -67.69
CA LYS A 867 -22.41 -9.93 -66.29
C LYS A 867 -21.80 -11.31 -65.99
N GLN A 868 -21.94 -12.27 -66.90
CA GLN A 868 -21.27 -13.58 -66.80
C GLN A 868 -19.74 -13.42 -66.86
N ASP A 869 -19.22 -12.58 -67.76
CA ASP A 869 -17.80 -12.28 -67.90
C ASP A 869 -17.26 -11.62 -66.62
N GLN A 870 -17.95 -10.59 -66.09
CA GLN A 870 -17.66 -10.00 -64.77
C GLN A 870 -17.64 -11.05 -63.65
N LEU A 871 -18.61 -11.97 -63.64
CA LEU A 871 -18.71 -13.01 -62.62
C LEU A 871 -17.62 -14.09 -62.76
N THR A 872 -17.16 -14.41 -63.98
CA THR A 872 -15.99 -15.28 -64.20
C THR A 872 -14.67 -14.59 -63.82
N ALA A 873 -14.52 -13.30 -64.09
CA ALA A 873 -13.36 -12.52 -63.66
C ALA A 873 -13.27 -12.46 -62.13
N LEU A 874 -14.40 -12.20 -61.44
CA LEU A 874 -14.48 -12.22 -59.98
C LEU A 874 -14.22 -13.62 -59.40
N LYS A 875 -14.66 -14.70 -60.06
CA LYS A 875 -14.30 -16.07 -59.65
C LYS A 875 -12.80 -16.35 -59.82
N LEU A 876 -12.18 -15.87 -60.90
CA LEU A 876 -10.76 -16.03 -61.14
C LEU A 876 -9.93 -15.28 -60.09
N THR A 877 -10.29 -14.03 -59.76
CA THR A 877 -9.60 -13.28 -58.69
C THR A 877 -9.86 -13.88 -57.32
N THR A 878 -11.06 -14.40 -57.03
CA THR A 878 -11.35 -15.13 -55.78
C THR A 878 -10.46 -16.36 -55.65
N SER A 879 -10.37 -17.19 -56.69
CA SER A 879 -9.47 -18.37 -56.72
C SER A 879 -8.01 -17.96 -56.50
N GLN A 880 -7.53 -16.90 -57.16
CA GLN A 880 -6.16 -16.41 -56.99
C GLN A 880 -5.89 -15.91 -55.56
N MET A 881 -6.86 -15.28 -54.91
CA MET A 881 -6.75 -14.87 -53.50
C MET A 881 -6.83 -16.06 -52.55
N GLU A 882 -7.63 -17.08 -52.86
CA GLU A 882 -7.68 -18.35 -52.11
C GLU A 882 -6.36 -19.12 -52.22
N ASP A 883 -5.74 -19.16 -53.40
CA ASP A 883 -4.43 -19.77 -53.63
C ASP A 883 -3.33 -19.02 -52.83
N GLN A 884 -3.29 -17.69 -52.92
CA GLN A 884 -2.36 -16.86 -52.14
C GLN A 884 -2.56 -16.99 -50.62
N LEU A 885 -3.82 -17.10 -50.16
CA LEU A 885 -4.13 -17.36 -48.76
C LEU A 885 -3.60 -18.73 -48.32
N GLN A 886 -3.72 -19.74 -49.18
CA GLN A 886 -3.19 -21.09 -48.92
C GLN A 886 -1.66 -21.10 -48.90
N GLU A 887 -0.97 -20.45 -49.85
CA GLU A 887 0.48 -20.25 -49.80
C GLU A 887 0.91 -19.55 -48.51
N GLY A 888 0.21 -18.49 -48.10
CA GLY A 888 0.41 -17.82 -46.82
C GLY A 888 0.26 -18.75 -45.60
N GLN A 889 -0.73 -19.65 -45.62
CA GLN A 889 -0.89 -20.68 -44.59
C GLN A 889 0.27 -21.70 -44.60
N PHE A 890 0.71 -22.17 -45.77
CA PHE A 890 1.87 -23.08 -45.89
C PHE A 890 3.14 -22.43 -45.35
N HIS A 891 3.41 -21.16 -45.68
CA HIS A 891 4.54 -20.40 -45.15
C HIS A 891 4.45 -20.20 -43.64
N LYS A 892 3.27 -19.87 -43.11
CA LYS A 892 3.02 -19.74 -41.65
C LYS A 892 3.28 -21.05 -40.91
N GLN A 893 2.77 -22.18 -41.42
CA GLN A 893 3.01 -23.50 -40.83
C GLN A 893 4.50 -23.89 -40.88
N LYS A 894 5.15 -23.74 -42.03
CA LYS A 894 6.59 -24.05 -42.21
C LYS A 894 7.47 -23.24 -41.24
N ASN A 895 7.15 -21.96 -41.03
CA ASN A 895 7.85 -21.10 -40.08
C ASN A 895 7.57 -21.50 -38.63
N LEU A 896 6.33 -21.90 -38.29
CA LEU A 896 5.99 -22.41 -36.96
C LEU A 896 6.73 -23.71 -36.65
N GLU A 897 6.80 -24.66 -37.57
CA GLU A 897 7.54 -25.91 -37.40
C GLU A 897 9.05 -25.68 -37.27
N LEU A 898 9.63 -24.76 -38.06
CA LEU A 898 11.01 -24.33 -37.92
C LEU A 898 11.26 -23.69 -36.54
N LEU A 899 10.31 -22.89 -36.03
CA LEU A 899 10.40 -22.29 -34.71
C LEU A 899 10.32 -23.35 -33.61
N VAL A 900 9.39 -24.32 -33.70
CA VAL A 900 9.28 -25.43 -32.74
C VAL A 900 10.53 -26.31 -32.74
N ARG A 901 11.05 -26.69 -33.92
CA ARG A 901 12.33 -27.42 -34.04
C ARG A 901 13.51 -26.62 -33.44
N LYS A 902 13.61 -25.31 -33.70
CA LYS A 902 14.62 -24.42 -33.08
C LYS A 902 14.46 -24.29 -31.57
N GLN A 903 13.24 -24.16 -31.06
CA GLN A 903 12.97 -24.14 -29.61
C GLN A 903 13.34 -25.46 -28.95
N TYR A 904 13.01 -26.61 -29.56
CA TYR A 904 13.38 -27.92 -29.06
C TYR A 904 14.92 -28.10 -29.03
N LYS A 905 15.62 -27.71 -30.10
CA LYS A 905 17.09 -27.67 -30.15
C LYS A 905 17.69 -26.73 -29.08
N GLY A 906 17.04 -25.60 -28.81
CA GLY A 906 17.37 -24.70 -27.71
C GLY A 906 17.17 -25.31 -26.32
N ARG A 907 16.07 -26.05 -26.10
CA ARG A 907 15.81 -26.80 -24.85
C ARG A 907 16.85 -27.91 -24.65
N LEU A 908 17.25 -28.61 -25.72
CA LEU A 908 18.33 -29.60 -25.69
C LEU A 908 19.67 -28.95 -25.32
N TYR A 909 20.06 -27.84 -25.95
CA TYR A 909 21.29 -27.12 -25.56
C TYR A 909 21.24 -26.56 -24.14
N ALA A 910 20.07 -26.14 -23.64
CA ALA A 910 19.89 -25.76 -22.24
C ALA A 910 20.03 -26.96 -21.28
N ALA A 911 19.49 -28.13 -21.64
CA ALA A 911 19.62 -29.36 -20.86
C ALA A 911 21.07 -29.89 -20.84
N ILE A 912 21.80 -29.76 -21.96
CA ILE A 912 23.24 -30.05 -22.06
C ILE A 912 24.03 -29.07 -21.18
N LYS A 913 23.79 -27.75 -21.28
CA LYS A 913 24.43 -26.73 -20.43
C LYS A 913 24.14 -26.93 -18.93
N ALA A 914 23.01 -27.56 -18.58
CA ALA A 914 22.63 -27.91 -17.22
C ALA A 914 23.12 -29.30 -16.76
N ASN A 915 23.88 -30.04 -17.59
CA ASN A 915 24.28 -31.44 -17.35
C ASN A 915 23.11 -32.40 -17.04
N LYS A 916 21.91 -32.11 -17.56
CA LYS A 916 20.68 -32.91 -17.38
C LYS A 916 20.33 -33.78 -18.60
N TYR A 917 21.09 -33.68 -19.68
CA TYR A 917 20.86 -34.47 -20.89
C TYR A 917 21.57 -35.82 -20.83
N GLN A 918 20.82 -36.92 -20.97
CA GLN A 918 21.35 -38.26 -21.10
C GLN A 918 21.45 -38.65 -22.58
N LEU A 919 22.60 -39.19 -23.00
CA LEU A 919 22.80 -39.71 -24.34
C LEU A 919 22.04 -41.02 -24.51
N LEU A 920 21.02 -41.03 -25.38
CA LEU A 920 20.22 -42.22 -25.69
C LEU A 920 21.05 -43.34 -26.35
N PHE A 921 22.15 -43.00 -27.02
CA PHE A 921 23.11 -43.94 -27.60
C PHE A 921 24.53 -43.55 -27.17
N ALA A 922 25.23 -44.47 -26.51
CA ALA A 922 26.57 -44.24 -25.96
C ALA A 922 27.72 -44.51 -26.95
N HIS A 923 27.42 -45.03 -28.15
CA HIS A 923 28.39 -45.32 -29.20
C HIS A 923 27.95 -44.72 -30.54
N GLU A 924 28.88 -44.05 -31.21
CA GLU A 924 28.62 -43.30 -32.44
C GLU A 924 28.16 -44.21 -33.59
N ALA A 925 28.70 -45.43 -33.70
CA ALA A 925 28.24 -46.42 -34.67
C ALA A 925 26.76 -46.81 -34.47
N SER A 926 26.31 -46.96 -33.22
CA SER A 926 24.89 -47.25 -32.90
C SER A 926 23.98 -46.08 -33.28
N LEU A 927 24.45 -44.84 -33.03
CA LEU A 927 23.75 -43.62 -33.41
C LEU A 927 23.68 -43.47 -34.94
N GLN A 928 24.75 -43.77 -35.67
CA GLN A 928 24.77 -43.72 -37.14
C GLN A 928 23.83 -44.77 -37.77
N ILE A 929 23.77 -45.99 -37.23
CA ILE A 929 22.85 -47.03 -37.70
C ILE A 929 21.39 -46.62 -37.49
N GLU A 930 21.03 -46.11 -36.30
CA GLU A 930 19.66 -45.66 -36.06
C GLU A 930 19.32 -44.40 -36.87
N LEU A 931 20.27 -43.46 -37.03
CA LEU A 931 20.09 -42.29 -37.90
C LEU A 931 19.86 -42.71 -39.36
N GLN A 932 20.61 -43.67 -39.89
CA GLN A 932 20.36 -44.23 -41.21
C GLN A 932 18.99 -44.92 -41.29
N ARG A 933 18.59 -45.70 -40.27
CA ARG A 933 17.26 -46.34 -40.22
C ARG A 933 16.13 -45.31 -40.25
N GLN A 934 16.26 -44.21 -39.51
CA GLN A 934 15.30 -43.09 -39.53
C GLN A 934 15.29 -42.37 -40.88
N ILE A 935 16.46 -42.14 -41.50
CA ILE A 935 16.54 -41.54 -42.84
C ILE A 935 15.85 -42.43 -43.89
N THR A 936 16.11 -43.75 -43.90
CA THR A 936 15.47 -44.68 -44.83
C THR A 936 13.95 -44.71 -44.62
N MET A 937 13.48 -44.89 -43.38
CA MET A 937 12.06 -44.90 -43.06
C MET A 937 11.36 -43.58 -43.45
N ASN A 938 12.05 -42.44 -43.35
CA ASN A 938 11.51 -41.14 -43.75
C ASN A 938 11.50 -40.96 -45.28
N LEU A 939 12.49 -41.50 -46.01
CA LEU A 939 12.48 -41.54 -47.48
C LEU A 939 11.36 -42.45 -48.00
N ASP A 940 11.15 -43.61 -47.37
CA ASP A 940 10.02 -44.50 -47.67
C ASP A 940 8.68 -43.78 -47.46
N LEU A 941 8.50 -43.11 -46.31
CA LEU A 941 7.30 -42.31 -46.02
C LEU A 941 7.10 -41.15 -47.01
N VAL A 942 8.17 -40.45 -47.41
CA VAL A 942 8.10 -39.41 -48.45
C VAL A 942 7.64 -40.02 -49.79
N SER A 943 8.17 -41.17 -50.20
CA SER A 943 7.75 -41.84 -51.44
C SER A 943 6.27 -42.26 -51.42
N VAL A 944 5.76 -42.76 -50.30
CA VAL A 944 4.34 -43.11 -50.12
C VAL A 944 3.46 -41.87 -50.21
N VAL A 945 3.89 -40.75 -49.61
CA VAL A 945 3.17 -39.46 -49.68
C VAL A 945 3.23 -38.85 -51.08
N GLU A 946 4.31 -39.07 -51.84
CA GLU A 946 4.43 -38.65 -53.25
C GLU A 946 3.57 -39.50 -54.19
N CYS A 947 3.41 -40.80 -53.95
CA CYS A 947 2.40 -41.62 -54.65
C CYS A 947 0.97 -41.13 -54.36
N LEU A 948 0.64 -40.85 -53.08
CA LEU A 948 -0.68 -40.35 -52.70
C LEU A 948 -1.02 -38.97 -53.31
N LEU A 949 -0.03 -38.13 -53.63
CA LEU A 949 -0.23 -36.90 -54.40
C LEU A 949 -0.68 -37.17 -55.86
N VAL A 950 -0.20 -38.25 -56.46
CA VAL A 950 -0.55 -38.65 -57.83
C VAL A 950 -1.92 -39.35 -57.87
N ASP A 951 -2.19 -40.22 -56.90
CA ASP A 951 -3.45 -40.97 -56.82
C ASP A 951 -4.66 -40.08 -56.43
N PHE A 952 -4.44 -39.02 -55.65
CA PHE A 952 -5.51 -38.11 -55.18
C PHE A 952 -5.23 -36.62 -55.44
N PRO A 953 -5.29 -36.16 -56.71
CA PRO A 953 -5.13 -34.74 -57.07
C PRO A 953 -5.97 -33.71 -56.27
N PRO A 954 -7.26 -33.94 -55.91
CA PRO A 954 -8.01 -32.96 -55.11
C PRO A 954 -7.57 -32.87 -53.63
N LEU A 955 -6.70 -33.77 -53.17
CA LEU A 955 -6.09 -33.74 -51.83
C LEU A 955 -4.64 -33.24 -51.84
N THR A 956 -4.16 -32.69 -52.96
CA THR A 956 -2.83 -32.08 -53.10
C THR A 956 -2.48 -31.14 -51.94
N ASN A 957 -3.40 -30.26 -51.51
CA ASN A 957 -3.14 -29.31 -50.44
C ASN A 957 -2.86 -29.95 -49.06
N PRO A 958 -3.75 -30.78 -48.45
CA PRO A 958 -3.44 -31.45 -47.19
C PRO A 958 -2.25 -32.41 -47.29
N ILE A 959 -2.05 -33.10 -48.42
CA ILE A 959 -0.92 -34.03 -48.60
C ILE A 959 0.41 -33.25 -48.71
N ASN A 960 0.43 -32.08 -49.38
CA ASN A 960 1.59 -31.18 -49.40
C ASN A 960 1.94 -30.62 -48.00
N ARG A 961 0.99 -30.50 -47.07
CA ARG A 961 1.31 -30.15 -45.66
C ARG A 961 2.16 -31.25 -45.03
N ILE A 962 1.74 -32.51 -45.18
CA ILE A 962 2.45 -33.70 -44.65
C ILE A 962 3.83 -33.85 -45.30
N LEU A 963 3.92 -33.71 -46.62
CA LEU A 963 5.18 -33.76 -47.38
C LEU A 963 6.22 -32.74 -46.86
N ASN A 964 5.77 -31.52 -46.56
CA ASN A 964 6.64 -30.47 -46.00
C ASN A 964 7.14 -30.82 -44.59
N VAL A 965 6.33 -31.48 -43.74
CA VAL A 965 6.79 -31.91 -42.41
C VAL A 965 7.91 -32.95 -42.53
N LEU A 966 7.72 -33.97 -43.38
CA LEU A 966 8.62 -35.11 -43.56
C LEU A 966 9.97 -34.69 -44.17
N ARG A 967 9.94 -33.90 -45.26
CA ARG A 967 11.16 -33.38 -45.92
C ARG A 967 12.01 -32.48 -45.00
N MET A 968 11.41 -31.90 -43.95
CA MET A 968 12.09 -31.04 -42.96
C MET A 968 12.67 -31.83 -41.76
N THR A 969 12.80 -33.16 -41.87
CA THR A 969 13.34 -34.03 -40.79
C THR A 969 14.74 -34.57 -41.08
N CYS A 970 15.34 -34.19 -42.21
CA CYS A 970 16.69 -34.60 -42.63
C CYS A 970 17.74 -33.47 -42.59
N LEU A 971 17.48 -32.40 -41.80
CA LEU A 971 18.35 -31.23 -41.57
C LEU A 971 18.23 -30.73 -40.11
#